data_AF-A4HY07-F1
#
_entry.id   AF-A4HY07-F1
#
_cell.length_a   1.000
_cell.length_b   1.000
_cell.length_c   1.000
_cell.angle_alpha   90.00
_cell.angle_beta   90.00
_cell.angle_gamma   90.00
#
_symmetry.space_group_name_H-M   'P 1'
#
loop_
_entity.id
_entity.type
_entity.pdbx_description
1 polymer ?
#
loop_
_entity_poly.entity_id
_entity_poly.type
_entity_poly.pdbx_seq_one_letter_code
_entity_poly.pdbx_strand_id
1 'polypeptide(L)'
;MMPGKDAFIIPLQDADPSLLGSPADRSSVNGGSATTQTQRGSPSRQGAAMGGLHLQASQHCGAHDGYADPLAAAALPPPPTQTLSTSLGAAGQPYVSEASLDFQRRLLQQQVQQVHRETERLKAELQETNARLVDTRQQLNEQKAAYTSLTHRYSTTVEKLTSTESDVKTLEEHLVKERNQRHQVQKEREEQRLALREAEWAQERLQRRLQQLEASKGLDPKEVQLRLEDRSHFIPTVEVRRIQTEMHDTHQALVDRLLTSLESLAASSEESQTNFFVARSSVLSAATDVDARLKRAEAALDDVDKQWTDYRDGVERETHEFLLAVMSENKDLWQQLTLLQNEHAVVLSEMKLRSTQGGSVPMEEHAYVQRQLETMTERLGKAQQLVESQTVLARAHEAEMTELLEANGSMQRQLEELERQCTQHEQVSSRKTSALAEADAALRDAASQIEELHNTLREERLRAEAVVAEMKATQRTMQDEYDARVRELEHDCEVADDTATTLQHRLEETAAKLDVADRNLQARSKEYEAYKVQTAAEQAAAMGRHRDDLQRVRAVMEEELASLRAQLGEAEEAARAAVRESEETAARESATLAEHRTAQRDLTHMQEELERLRGQYKEVVEQRQRAQVEADQLRAASGEGSTLAQELQRRCDVLDKEKAELATALANEKSSQERRYATLHADWKAAEKARALIQEEVKTLRSRCAEVEKARMAEDRQTQDKEQLMRENIRLHEQYQLIQKECTGLREEVKALKQRAVGDAQWHRQMEDLQRRLRELPELRQAAEAARRDALKAKEETELLRRERDQLSKKLDAFLEDAKLQARREDDFERVCREASAAAQRIGGQVSSAKENSARYHVFRNTNPTGRCTTTSKSAIAATGVPPASSSAVPAPPAPAPRRAAAQLSAAASPSSTPQSIQHRSPVHTLTNASGHSDNAGGAGAESDGAGGRPSASSPFRPWH
;
A
#
# COMPACT_ATOMS: atom_id res chain seq x y z
N MET A 1 73.57 -22.09 -3.08
CA MET A 1 74.13 -22.48 -1.77
C MET A 1 73.06 -22.26 -0.70
N MET A 2 73.11 -23.02 0.39
CA MET A 2 72.16 -22.99 1.53
C MET A 2 72.63 -22.01 2.63
N PRO A 3 71.88 -21.79 3.74
CA PRO A 3 70.45 -21.43 3.84
C PRO A 3 70.22 -20.24 4.81
N GLY A 4 68.96 -19.84 5.06
CA GLY A 4 68.59 -18.86 6.10
C GLY A 4 68.09 -19.48 7.41
N LYS A 5 67.51 -18.66 8.31
CA LYS A 5 66.68 -19.14 9.44
C LYS A 5 65.71 -18.09 10.04
N ASP A 6 64.43 -18.39 9.88
CA ASP A 6 63.27 -18.24 10.79
C ASP A 6 63.09 -16.98 11.66
N ALA A 7 61.92 -16.36 11.53
CA ALA A 7 61.43 -15.29 12.41
C ALA A 7 60.61 -15.85 13.59
N PHE A 8 60.75 -15.23 14.77
CA PHE A 8 59.84 -15.41 15.91
C PHE A 8 59.00 -14.14 16.09
N ILE A 9 57.68 -14.26 15.99
CA ILE A 9 56.73 -13.22 16.39
C ILE A 9 56.14 -13.62 17.75
N ILE A 10 56.17 -12.70 18.71
CA ILE A 10 55.75 -12.93 20.09
C ILE A 10 54.24 -12.60 20.20
N PRO A 11 53.41 -13.51 20.76
CA PRO A 11 52.03 -13.17 21.11
C PRO A 11 52.00 -12.33 22.38
N LEU A 12 51.23 -11.23 22.37
CA LEU A 12 50.97 -10.42 23.56
C LEU A 12 49.49 -10.53 23.92
N GLN A 13 49.21 -11.10 25.09
CA GLN A 13 47.87 -11.13 25.70
C GLN A 13 47.71 -9.94 26.67
N ASP A 14 46.48 -9.76 27.17
CA ASP A 14 46.12 -8.95 28.33
C ASP A 14 46.38 -7.43 28.25
N ALA A 15 45.41 -6.70 27.69
CA ALA A 15 45.20 -5.27 27.95
C ALA A 15 43.70 -4.94 28.07
N ASP A 16 43.34 -4.31 29.19
CA ASP A 16 42.00 -4.11 29.72
C ASP A 16 41.12 -3.14 28.88
N PRO A 17 39.83 -3.45 28.59
CA PRO A 17 38.91 -2.54 27.89
C PRO A 17 38.21 -1.52 28.81
N SER A 18 38.61 -1.38 30.08
CA SER A 18 37.98 -0.47 31.05
C SER A 18 38.32 1.02 30.91
N LEU A 19 39.11 1.41 29.91
CA LEU A 19 39.55 2.80 29.67
C LEU A 19 38.63 3.61 28.75
N LEU A 20 37.48 4.08 29.26
CA LEU A 20 36.79 5.28 28.74
C LEU A 20 35.72 5.79 29.73
N GLY A 21 36.15 6.53 30.76
CA GLY A 21 35.28 7.10 31.80
C GLY A 21 35.43 8.61 31.96
N SER A 22 34.30 9.28 32.21
CA SER A 22 34.15 10.69 32.65
C SER A 22 34.60 11.81 31.69
N PRO A 23 33.65 12.53 31.07
CA PRO A 23 33.86 13.92 30.65
C PRO A 23 33.58 14.88 31.82
N ALA A 24 34.60 15.61 32.27
CA ALA A 24 34.44 16.69 33.25
C ALA A 24 35.47 17.80 32.99
N ASP A 25 35.07 19.05 33.25
CA ASP A 25 35.86 20.28 33.31
C ASP A 25 36.90 20.55 32.20
N ARG A 26 36.49 21.37 31.22
CA ARG A 26 37.27 22.56 30.82
C ARG A 26 36.41 23.63 30.14
N SER A 27 36.35 24.79 30.78
CA SER A 27 35.77 26.02 30.25
C SER A 27 36.74 26.74 29.30
N SER A 28 36.21 27.52 28.34
CA SER A 28 36.23 28.99 28.41
C SER A 28 36.19 29.69 27.01
N VAL A 29 35.79 30.96 27.02
CA VAL A 29 35.93 32.00 25.97
C VAL A 29 35.01 31.99 24.73
N ASN A 30 34.12 33.00 24.70
CA ASN A 30 33.47 33.70 23.57
C ASN A 30 32.56 32.93 22.56
N GLY A 31 31.43 33.50 22.11
CA GLY A 31 30.75 34.72 22.59
C GLY A 31 29.63 35.26 21.68
N GLY A 32 28.46 35.58 22.28
CA GLY A 32 27.30 36.22 21.64
C GLY A 32 26.42 35.27 20.80
N SER A 33 25.09 35.38 20.77
CA SER A 33 24.13 36.23 21.53
C SER A 33 22.71 35.60 21.41
N ALA A 34 21.62 36.01 22.05
CA ALA A 34 21.33 37.19 22.87
C ALA A 34 20.20 36.90 23.92
N THR A 35 19.67 37.98 24.55
CA THR A 35 18.31 38.19 25.10
C THR A 35 17.44 37.01 25.59
N THR A 36 16.91 37.00 26.82
CA THR A 36 17.26 37.75 28.05
C THR A 36 16.67 37.06 29.28
N GLN A 37 17.39 37.07 30.41
CA GLN A 37 16.96 36.53 31.70
C GLN A 37 16.49 37.66 32.64
N THR A 38 15.38 37.51 33.37
CA THR A 38 15.08 38.38 34.53
C THR A 38 14.20 37.68 35.57
N GLN A 39 14.63 37.71 36.85
CA GLN A 39 13.81 37.37 38.02
C GLN A 39 13.29 38.64 38.73
N ARG A 40 12.28 38.46 39.58
CA ARG A 40 11.71 39.43 40.56
C ARG A 40 10.90 40.60 39.96
N GLY A 41 9.72 40.85 40.55
CA GLY A 41 8.96 42.10 40.32
C GLY A 41 7.43 41.97 40.44
N SER A 42 6.89 42.15 41.64
CA SER A 42 5.48 42.56 41.85
C SER A 42 5.37 44.11 41.73
N PRO A 43 4.18 44.77 41.72
CA PRO A 43 2.82 44.26 41.95
C PRO A 43 1.69 44.85 41.04
N SER A 44 0.47 44.32 41.25
CA SER A 44 -0.86 44.97 41.21
C SER A 44 -1.16 46.21 40.33
N ARG A 45 -1.97 46.01 39.26
CA ARG A 45 -3.08 46.88 38.79
C ARG A 45 -4.05 46.00 37.96
N GLN A 46 -5.35 45.90 38.29
CA GLN A 46 -6.47 46.80 37.97
C GLN A 46 -6.76 46.97 36.46
N GLY A 47 -7.99 46.65 36.04
CA GLY A 47 -8.46 46.59 34.64
C GLY A 47 -9.07 45.20 34.33
N ALA A 48 -10.29 44.84 34.75
CA ALA A 48 -11.57 45.56 34.84
C ALA A 48 -12.22 45.83 33.46
N ALA A 49 -13.15 44.92 33.10
CA ALA A 49 -14.33 45.08 32.23
C ALA A 49 -14.23 45.95 30.95
N MET A 50 -14.01 45.28 29.82
CA MET A 50 -14.58 45.62 28.50
C MET A 50 -15.00 44.29 27.84
N GLY A 51 -16.09 44.16 27.07
CA GLY A 51 -17.07 45.17 26.64
C GLY A 51 -17.23 45.18 25.12
N GLY A 52 -18.29 44.57 24.59
CA GLY A 52 -18.56 44.42 23.15
C GLY A 52 -19.32 43.12 22.86
N LEU A 53 -20.65 43.03 22.74
CA LEU A 53 -21.64 43.81 21.96
C LEU A 53 -21.68 43.50 20.45
N HIS A 54 -22.21 42.32 20.12
CA HIS A 54 -23.09 42.11 18.96
C HIS A 54 -24.21 41.15 19.39
N LEU A 55 -25.51 41.44 19.23
CA LEU A 55 -26.31 41.59 18.00
C LEU A 55 -26.34 40.28 17.17
N GLN A 56 -27.49 39.79 16.68
CA GLN A 56 -28.87 40.31 16.79
C GLN A 56 -29.91 39.19 16.64
N ALA A 57 -31.18 39.50 16.89
CA ALA A 57 -32.30 38.56 16.78
C ALA A 57 -32.70 38.23 15.32
N SER A 58 -32.91 36.94 15.03
CA SER A 58 -33.92 36.41 14.11
C SER A 58 -34.24 35.00 14.63
N GLN A 59 -35.47 34.56 14.90
CA GLN A 59 -36.73 34.59 14.14
C GLN A 59 -36.71 33.80 12.81
N HIS A 60 -37.80 33.05 12.65
CA HIS A 60 -38.38 32.46 11.44
C HIS A 60 -37.77 31.20 10.78
N CYS A 61 -38.62 30.16 10.78
CA CYS A 61 -38.89 29.15 9.75
C CYS A 61 -37.84 28.04 9.46
N GLY A 62 -38.24 26.78 9.22
CA GLY A 62 -39.57 26.14 9.42
C GLY A 62 -39.93 25.07 8.38
N ALA A 63 -40.69 24.05 8.82
CA ALA A 63 -41.27 22.94 8.02
C ALA A 63 -40.23 22.02 7.32
N HIS A 64 -40.50 20.80 6.83
CA HIS A 64 -41.66 19.87 6.71
C HIS A 64 -41.07 18.44 6.80
N ASP A 65 -41.73 17.33 7.18
CA ASP A 65 -42.97 17.02 7.91
C ASP A 65 -42.87 15.53 8.40
N GLY A 66 -43.84 14.87 9.04
CA GLY A 66 -45.21 15.31 9.33
C GLY A 66 -46.04 14.42 10.27
N TYR A 67 -47.16 15.02 10.69
CA TYR A 67 -48.32 14.53 11.44
C TYR A 67 -48.50 13.04 11.77
N ALA A 68 -48.63 12.75 13.09
CA ALA A 68 -49.55 11.75 13.64
C ALA A 68 -49.84 11.98 15.15
N ASP A 69 -50.62 13.01 15.48
CA ASP A 69 -51.29 13.24 16.78
C ASP A 69 -52.80 13.35 16.47
N PRO A 70 -53.75 12.83 17.30
CA PRO A 70 -54.03 13.45 18.60
C PRO A 70 -54.29 12.49 19.77
N LEU A 71 -53.67 12.79 20.91
CA LEU A 71 -54.29 12.55 22.22
C LEU A 71 -55.56 13.42 22.38
N ALA A 72 -56.78 12.86 22.25
CA ALA A 72 -58.00 13.28 23.00
C ALA A 72 -59.33 12.60 22.56
N ALA A 73 -59.57 11.34 22.96
CA ALA A 73 -60.93 10.78 23.15
C ALA A 73 -60.80 9.60 24.15
N ALA A 74 -61.22 9.73 25.40
CA ALA A 74 -62.59 9.66 25.92
C ALA A 74 -63.12 8.22 26.12
N ALA A 75 -63.78 7.98 27.26
CA ALA A 75 -64.41 6.73 27.68
C ALA A 75 -63.50 5.49 27.90
N LEU A 76 -62.88 5.43 29.08
CA LEU A 76 -62.93 4.17 29.85
C LEU A 76 -64.41 3.75 29.99
N PRO A 77 -64.79 2.48 29.75
CA PRO A 77 -66.13 2.01 30.09
C PRO A 77 -66.24 1.89 31.62
N PRO A 78 -67.10 2.66 32.31
CA PRO A 78 -67.38 2.42 33.72
C PRO A 78 -68.19 1.13 33.88
N PRO A 79 -68.03 0.39 34.99
CA PRO A 79 -68.87 -0.78 35.25
C PRO A 79 -70.35 -0.37 35.41
N PRO A 80 -71.32 -1.08 34.81
CA PRO A 80 -72.73 -0.73 34.89
C PRO A 80 -73.34 -1.15 36.25
N THR A 81 -72.96 -0.46 37.32
CA THR A 81 -73.61 -0.56 38.64
C THR A 81 -74.95 0.18 38.70
N GLN A 82 -75.88 -0.17 37.80
CA GLN A 82 -77.26 0.31 37.87
C GLN A 82 -78.11 -0.55 38.80
N THR A 83 -78.05 -0.18 40.09
CA THR A 83 -79.17 -0.16 41.04
C THR A 83 -80.41 -1.00 40.72
N LEU A 84 -80.57 -2.10 41.46
CA LEU A 84 -81.88 -2.73 41.69
C LEU A 84 -82.86 -1.68 42.24
N SER A 85 -83.90 -1.34 41.48
CA SER A 85 -85.02 -0.50 41.93
C SER A 85 -86.34 -1.21 41.72
N THR A 86 -86.63 -2.15 42.61
CA THR A 86 -87.95 -2.76 42.77
C THR A 86 -88.97 -1.68 43.15
N SER A 87 -89.95 -1.43 42.28
CA SER A 87 -91.21 -0.77 42.64
C SER A 87 -92.38 -1.63 42.16
N LEU A 88 -93.37 -1.83 43.03
CA LEU A 88 -94.45 -2.79 42.83
C LEU A 88 -95.56 -2.24 41.92
N GLY A 89 -96.23 -3.15 41.21
CA GLY A 89 -97.43 -2.84 40.43
C GLY A 89 -98.64 -2.47 41.29
N ALA A 90 -99.61 -1.78 40.68
CA ALA A 90 -100.79 -1.26 41.37
C ALA A 90 -102.10 -1.83 40.79
N ALA A 91 -102.67 -2.84 41.46
CA ALA A 91 -104.08 -3.24 41.35
C ALA A 91 -104.47 -4.20 42.51
N GLY A 92 -105.13 -3.69 43.56
CA GLY A 92 -105.63 -4.52 44.67
C GLY A 92 -105.61 -3.84 46.04
N GLN A 93 -106.75 -3.32 46.49
CA GLN A 93 -107.04 -2.89 47.86
C GLN A 93 -107.18 -4.13 48.81
N PRO A 94 -107.11 -4.01 50.16
CA PRO A 94 -107.43 -2.81 50.95
C PRO A 94 -106.53 -2.42 52.17
N TYR A 95 -106.64 -1.15 52.56
CA TYR A 95 -106.45 -0.51 53.89
C TYR A 95 -105.49 -1.15 54.95
N VAL A 96 -104.43 -0.40 55.32
CA VAL A 96 -103.62 -0.57 56.54
C VAL A 96 -103.30 0.82 57.16
N SER A 97 -103.08 0.88 58.47
CA SER A 97 -103.05 2.13 59.27
C SER A 97 -101.75 2.97 59.19
N GLU A 98 -101.95 4.28 59.28
CA GLU A 98 -101.00 5.39 59.09
C GLU A 98 -99.76 5.33 60.03
N ALA A 99 -99.94 4.83 61.26
CA ALA A 99 -98.89 4.80 62.29
C ALA A 99 -97.64 3.96 61.93
N SER A 100 -97.74 3.06 60.95
CA SER A 100 -96.62 2.21 60.52
C SER A 100 -95.55 2.97 59.71
N LEU A 101 -95.95 4.02 58.97
CA LEU A 101 -95.07 4.78 58.08
C LEU A 101 -94.08 5.67 58.85
N ASP A 102 -94.51 6.26 59.97
CA ASP A 102 -93.68 7.13 60.80
C ASP A 102 -92.54 6.37 61.49
N PHE A 103 -92.78 5.12 61.88
CA PHE A 103 -91.73 4.26 62.42
C PHE A 103 -90.66 3.93 61.37
N GLN A 104 -91.08 3.59 60.14
CA GLN A 104 -90.15 3.38 59.02
C GLN A 104 -89.33 4.63 58.69
N ARG A 105 -89.95 5.82 58.69
CA ARG A 105 -89.22 7.09 58.47
C ARG A 105 -88.13 7.34 59.51
N ARG A 106 -88.42 7.13 60.80
CA ARG A 106 -87.41 7.33 61.87
C ARG A 106 -86.27 6.32 61.79
N LEU A 107 -86.56 5.07 61.48
CA LEU A 107 -85.55 4.02 61.30
C LEU A 107 -84.60 4.33 60.14
N LEU A 108 -85.14 4.74 59.00
CA LEU A 108 -84.35 5.18 57.83
C LEU A 108 -83.51 6.42 58.15
N GLN A 109 -84.06 7.40 58.86
CA GLN A 109 -83.31 8.60 59.24
C GLN A 109 -82.14 8.28 60.19
N GLN A 110 -82.29 7.32 61.10
CA GLN A 110 -81.21 6.85 61.96
C GLN A 110 -80.12 6.12 61.16
N GLN A 111 -80.50 5.26 60.20
CA GLN A 111 -79.56 4.57 59.31
C GLN A 111 -78.75 5.57 58.45
N VAL A 112 -79.40 6.58 57.87
CA VAL A 112 -78.72 7.63 57.10
C VAL A 112 -77.71 8.41 57.96
N GLN A 113 -78.03 8.73 59.22
CA GLN A 113 -77.07 9.38 60.12
C GLN A 113 -75.89 8.46 60.51
N GLN A 114 -76.09 7.15 60.61
CA GLN A 114 -75.01 6.19 60.86
C GLN A 114 -74.07 6.10 59.65
N VAL A 115 -74.61 5.87 58.45
CA VAL A 115 -73.84 5.82 57.19
C VAL A 115 -73.07 7.12 56.96
N HIS A 116 -73.61 8.28 57.34
CA HIS A 116 -72.89 9.54 57.22
C HIS A 116 -71.66 9.62 58.15
N ARG A 117 -71.75 9.10 59.39
CA ARG A 117 -70.59 9.03 60.31
C ARG A 117 -69.54 8.02 59.85
N GLU A 118 -69.98 6.89 59.32
CA GLU A 118 -69.10 5.84 58.79
C GLU A 118 -68.36 6.33 57.53
N THR A 119 -69.03 7.09 56.65
CA THR A 119 -68.39 7.70 55.47
C THR A 119 -67.43 8.84 55.80
N GLU A 120 -67.71 9.71 56.78
CA GLU A 120 -66.72 10.71 57.25
C GLU A 120 -65.51 10.04 57.94
N ARG A 121 -65.72 8.95 58.69
CA ARG A 121 -64.63 8.16 59.26
C ARG A 121 -63.75 7.55 58.16
N LEU A 122 -64.35 6.92 57.15
CA LEU A 122 -63.62 6.34 56.02
C LEU A 122 -62.86 7.40 55.22
N LYS A 123 -63.39 8.63 55.08
CA LYS A 123 -62.63 9.75 54.48
C LYS A 123 -61.38 10.11 55.27
N ALA A 124 -61.45 10.13 56.60
CA ALA A 124 -60.29 10.41 57.45
C ALA A 124 -59.23 9.31 57.35
N GLU A 125 -59.64 8.04 57.41
CA GLU A 125 -58.74 6.88 57.23
C GLU A 125 -58.13 6.85 55.81
N LEU A 126 -58.87 7.29 54.79
CA LEU A 126 -58.38 7.44 53.40
C LEU A 126 -57.41 8.62 53.25
N GLN A 127 -57.62 9.73 53.95
CA GLN A 127 -56.68 10.86 53.99
C GLN A 127 -55.36 10.48 54.69
N GLU A 128 -55.43 9.76 55.82
CA GLU A 128 -54.24 9.31 56.55
C GLU A 128 -53.42 8.29 55.73
N THR A 129 -54.10 7.31 55.11
CA THR A 129 -53.42 6.35 54.23
C THR A 129 -52.80 7.02 53.00
N ASN A 130 -53.47 8.03 52.41
CA ASN A 130 -52.90 8.81 51.31
C ASN A 130 -51.66 9.62 51.74
N ALA A 131 -51.67 10.22 52.94
CA ALA A 131 -50.49 10.91 53.48
C ALA A 131 -49.29 9.95 53.65
N ARG A 132 -49.50 8.77 54.23
CA ARG A 132 -48.49 7.70 54.33
C ARG A 132 -47.99 7.24 52.94
N LEU A 133 -48.84 7.29 51.91
CA LEU A 133 -48.49 6.98 50.52
C LEU A 133 -47.62 8.07 49.88
N VAL A 134 -47.81 9.34 50.26
CA VAL A 134 -46.92 10.45 49.86
C VAL A 134 -45.55 10.30 50.52
N ASP A 135 -45.49 10.05 51.84
CA ASP A 135 -44.23 9.88 52.58
C ASP A 135 -43.40 8.72 52.04
N THR A 136 -44.02 7.55 51.83
CA THR A 136 -43.35 6.38 51.25
C THR A 136 -42.91 6.60 49.80
N ARG A 137 -43.68 7.36 49.00
CA ARG A 137 -43.27 7.78 47.65
C ARG A 137 -42.08 8.75 47.68
N GLN A 138 -42.00 9.65 48.66
CA GLN A 138 -40.83 10.51 48.84
C GLN A 138 -39.60 9.69 49.22
N GLN A 139 -39.69 8.80 50.23
CA GLN A 139 -38.59 7.91 50.62
C GLN A 139 -38.10 7.04 49.46
N LEU A 140 -39.00 6.54 48.63
CA LEU A 140 -38.65 5.75 47.43
C LEU A 140 -37.98 6.59 46.34
N ASN A 141 -38.29 7.88 46.22
CA ASN A 141 -37.58 8.81 45.35
C ASN A 141 -36.19 9.18 45.89
N GLU A 142 -36.05 9.37 47.20
CA GLU A 142 -34.76 9.62 47.87
C GLU A 142 -33.83 8.40 47.75
N GLN A 143 -34.35 7.18 47.95
CA GLN A 143 -33.63 5.94 47.68
C GLN A 143 -33.22 5.82 46.22
N LYS A 144 -34.11 6.13 45.26
CA LYS A 144 -33.76 6.16 43.83
C LYS A 144 -32.62 7.13 43.55
N ALA A 145 -32.68 8.36 44.05
CA ALA A 145 -31.60 9.35 43.88
C ALA A 145 -30.27 8.87 44.49
N ALA A 146 -30.32 8.24 45.67
CA ALA A 146 -29.14 7.61 46.27
C ALA A 146 -28.56 6.49 45.39
N TYR A 147 -29.40 5.58 44.89
CA TYR A 147 -28.98 4.54 43.94
C TYR A 147 -28.40 5.12 42.65
N THR A 148 -29.03 6.13 42.02
CA THR A 148 -28.49 6.78 40.82
C THR A 148 -27.12 7.41 41.09
N SER A 149 -26.93 8.07 42.23
CA SER A 149 -25.63 8.62 42.63
C SER A 149 -24.56 7.54 42.86
N LEU A 150 -24.96 6.38 43.37
CA LEU A 150 -24.11 5.22 43.57
C LEU A 150 -23.73 4.56 42.24
N THR A 151 -24.68 4.42 41.31
CA THR A 151 -24.45 3.95 39.93
C THR A 151 -23.48 4.87 39.18
N HIS A 152 -23.62 6.20 39.27
CA HIS A 152 -22.65 7.12 38.68
C HIS A 152 -21.26 6.98 39.29
N ARG A 153 -21.15 6.80 40.63
CA ARG A 153 -19.85 6.51 41.26
C ARG A 153 -19.24 5.23 40.73
N TYR A 154 -20.01 4.14 40.65
CA TYR A 154 -19.54 2.88 40.06
C TYR A 154 -19.12 3.04 38.59
N SER A 155 -19.90 3.73 37.77
CA SER A 155 -19.55 4.07 36.38
C SER A 155 -18.17 4.76 36.33
N THR A 156 -17.98 5.87 37.05
CA THR A 156 -16.69 6.59 37.08
C THR A 156 -15.52 5.80 37.67
N THR A 157 -15.77 4.73 38.44
CA THR A 157 -14.71 3.78 38.84
C THR A 157 -14.44 2.71 37.79
N VAL A 158 -15.45 2.25 37.05
CA VAL A 158 -15.29 1.31 35.93
C VAL A 158 -14.58 1.99 34.76
N GLU A 159 -14.94 3.23 34.43
CA GLU A 159 -14.27 4.07 33.43
C GLU A 159 -12.77 4.28 33.74
N LYS A 160 -12.43 4.46 35.03
CA LYS A 160 -11.02 4.57 35.46
C LYS A 160 -10.30 3.23 35.46
N LEU A 161 -10.99 2.14 35.79
CA LEU A 161 -10.42 0.80 35.72
C LEU A 161 -10.13 0.43 34.26
N THR A 162 -11.06 0.68 33.33
CA THR A 162 -10.83 0.44 31.90
C THR A 162 -9.76 1.35 31.29
N SER A 163 -9.64 2.61 31.72
CA SER A 163 -8.50 3.44 31.29
C SER A 163 -7.16 2.88 31.80
N THR A 164 -7.07 2.45 33.06
CA THR A 164 -5.86 1.77 33.56
C THR A 164 -5.63 0.40 32.91
N GLU A 165 -6.68 -0.29 32.45
CA GLU A 165 -6.56 -1.54 31.71
C GLU A 165 -6.00 -1.31 30.29
N SER A 166 -6.39 -0.22 29.61
CA SER A 166 -5.73 0.19 28.36
C SER A 166 -4.27 0.60 28.59
N ASP A 167 -3.96 1.35 29.66
CA ASP A 167 -2.58 1.72 29.99
C ASP A 167 -1.71 0.47 30.22
N VAL A 168 -2.20 -0.50 31.00
CA VAL A 168 -1.52 -1.79 31.21
C VAL A 168 -1.33 -2.55 29.90
N LYS A 169 -2.34 -2.64 29.04
CA LYS A 169 -2.22 -3.31 27.72
C LYS A 169 -1.16 -2.65 26.83
N THR A 170 -1.07 -1.32 26.79
CA THR A 170 -0.01 -0.65 26.03
C THR A 170 1.38 -0.94 26.60
N LEU A 171 1.53 -1.01 27.93
CA LEU A 171 2.79 -1.41 28.58
C LEU A 171 3.15 -2.88 28.32
N GLU A 172 2.18 -3.79 28.31
CA GLU A 172 2.40 -5.19 27.92
C GLU A 172 2.80 -5.31 26.45
N GLU A 173 2.15 -4.58 25.53
CA GLU A 173 2.56 -4.50 24.14
C GLU A 173 3.98 -3.95 23.99
N HIS A 174 4.35 -2.88 24.71
CA HIS A 174 5.71 -2.34 24.69
C HIS A 174 6.73 -3.36 25.21
N LEU A 175 6.43 -4.10 26.27
CA LEU A 175 7.28 -5.19 26.78
C LEU A 175 7.41 -6.36 25.80
N VAL A 176 6.34 -6.71 25.07
CA VAL A 176 6.39 -7.73 24.01
C VAL A 176 7.21 -7.25 22.81
N LYS A 177 7.02 -5.99 22.37
CA LYS A 177 7.82 -5.35 21.31
C LYS A 177 9.31 -5.33 21.69
N GLU A 178 9.64 -4.96 22.93
CA GLU A 178 11.03 -4.96 23.42
C GLU A 178 11.63 -6.38 23.53
N ARG A 179 10.87 -7.36 24.03
CA ARG A 179 11.31 -8.78 24.06
C ARG A 179 11.57 -9.32 22.67
N ASN A 180 10.72 -9.01 21.69
CA ASN A 180 10.90 -9.43 20.30
C ASN A 180 12.14 -8.76 19.67
N GLN A 181 12.37 -7.47 19.93
CA GLN A 181 13.62 -6.79 19.52
C GLN A 181 14.86 -7.43 20.15
N ARG A 182 14.83 -7.73 21.45
CA ARG A 182 15.94 -8.42 22.15
C ARG A 182 16.20 -9.82 21.57
N HIS A 183 15.17 -10.59 21.24
CA HIS A 183 15.31 -11.89 20.56
C HIS A 183 15.86 -11.76 19.14
N GLN A 184 15.43 -10.75 18.37
CA GLN A 184 15.94 -10.50 17.02
C GLN A 184 17.43 -10.13 17.05
N VAL A 185 17.84 -9.22 17.94
CA VAL A 185 19.27 -8.86 18.13
C VAL A 185 20.09 -10.04 18.65
N GLN A 186 19.51 -10.95 19.45
CA GLN A 186 20.20 -12.19 19.82
C GLN A 186 20.38 -13.13 18.62
N LYS A 187 19.34 -13.31 17.80
CA LYS A 187 19.38 -14.12 16.58
C LYS A 187 20.43 -13.61 15.59
N GLU A 188 20.48 -12.30 15.36
CA GLU A 188 21.50 -11.65 14.52
C GLU A 188 22.93 -11.87 15.06
N ARG A 189 23.12 -11.81 16.38
CA ARG A 189 24.42 -12.15 17.02
C ARG A 189 24.79 -13.62 16.90
N GLU A 190 23.81 -14.52 16.88
CA GLU A 190 24.04 -15.96 16.69
C GLU A 190 24.34 -16.29 15.22
N GLU A 191 23.66 -15.63 14.28
CA GLU A 191 23.96 -15.68 12.84
C GLU A 191 25.36 -15.14 12.52
N GLN A 192 25.75 -14.00 13.11
CA GLN A 192 27.12 -13.47 13.00
C GLN A 192 28.17 -14.43 13.57
N ARG A 193 27.89 -15.11 14.70
CA ARG A 193 28.78 -16.14 15.28
C ARG A 193 28.89 -17.38 14.40
N LEU A 194 27.83 -17.76 13.69
CA LEU A 194 27.86 -18.85 12.71
C LEU A 194 28.68 -18.45 11.48
N ALA A 195 28.43 -17.26 10.91
CA ALA A 195 29.18 -16.75 9.77
C ALA A 195 30.69 -16.63 10.04
N LEU A 196 31.09 -16.21 11.26
CA LEU A 196 32.50 -16.21 11.68
C LEU A 196 33.10 -17.62 11.71
N ARG A 197 32.40 -18.62 12.27
CA ARG A 197 32.85 -20.02 12.27
C ARG A 197 32.94 -20.62 10.86
N GLU A 198 32.03 -20.25 9.96
CA GLU A 198 32.09 -20.68 8.57
C GLU A 198 33.28 -20.04 7.83
N ALA A 199 33.62 -18.78 8.13
CA ALA A 199 34.81 -18.11 7.62
C ALA A 199 36.11 -18.74 8.18
N GLU A 200 36.17 -19.02 9.49
CA GLU A 200 37.26 -19.77 10.13
C GLU A 200 37.46 -21.14 9.46
N TRP A 201 36.38 -21.90 9.25
CA TRP A 201 36.43 -23.23 8.63
C TRP A 201 36.78 -23.17 7.13
N ALA A 202 36.41 -22.10 6.43
CA ALA A 202 36.85 -21.83 5.07
C ALA A 202 38.36 -21.49 5.02
N GLN A 203 38.86 -20.70 5.98
CA GLN A 203 40.28 -20.39 6.13
C GLN A 203 41.10 -21.66 6.44
N GLU A 204 40.67 -22.50 7.38
CA GLU A 204 41.29 -23.80 7.63
C GLU A 204 41.30 -24.68 6.36
N ARG A 205 40.18 -24.72 5.61
CA ARG A 205 40.07 -25.51 4.37
C ARG A 205 41.04 -25.01 3.30
N LEU A 206 41.24 -23.69 3.20
CA LEU A 206 42.25 -23.09 2.32
C LEU A 206 43.67 -23.40 2.81
N GLN A 207 43.96 -23.32 4.11
CA GLN A 207 45.26 -23.71 4.67
C GLN A 207 45.57 -25.20 4.43
N ARG A 208 44.62 -26.11 4.64
CA ARG A 208 44.77 -27.54 4.34
C ARG A 208 45.03 -27.79 2.85
N ARG A 209 44.32 -27.08 1.95
CA ARG A 209 44.57 -27.14 0.49
C ARG A 209 45.95 -26.60 0.13
N LEU A 210 46.39 -25.52 0.76
CA LEU A 210 47.71 -24.93 0.54
C LEU A 210 48.80 -25.91 1.01
N GLN A 211 48.69 -26.49 2.20
CA GLN A 211 49.57 -27.55 2.69
C GLN A 211 49.60 -28.79 1.77
N GLN A 212 48.45 -29.20 1.21
CA GLN A 212 48.38 -30.29 0.22
C GLN A 212 49.11 -29.93 -1.09
N LEU A 213 48.95 -28.70 -1.58
CA LEU A 213 49.69 -28.21 -2.74
C LEU A 213 51.20 -28.14 -2.46
N GLU A 214 51.62 -27.73 -1.27
CA GLU A 214 53.03 -27.68 -0.89
C GLU A 214 53.64 -29.08 -0.70
N ALA A 215 52.88 -30.03 -0.15
CA ALA A 215 53.28 -31.44 -0.12
C ALA A 215 53.39 -32.06 -1.53
N SER A 216 52.75 -31.47 -2.54
CA SER A 216 52.81 -31.93 -3.95
C SER A 216 53.96 -31.32 -4.78
N LYS A 217 54.84 -30.49 -4.19
CA LYS A 217 56.00 -29.84 -4.85
C LYS A 217 57.16 -30.83 -5.18
N GLY A 218 56.86 -31.99 -5.76
CA GLY A 218 57.81 -33.09 -5.97
C GLY A 218 57.87 -33.72 -7.38
N LEU A 219 57.16 -33.17 -8.38
CA LEU A 219 57.13 -33.72 -9.74
C LEU A 219 58.28 -33.18 -10.61
N ASP A 220 58.95 -34.07 -11.35
CA ASP A 220 60.16 -33.77 -12.14
C ASP A 220 59.81 -32.88 -13.36
N PRO A 221 60.52 -31.74 -13.56
CA PRO A 221 60.27 -30.86 -14.70
C PRO A 221 60.38 -31.56 -16.06
N LYS A 222 61.11 -32.68 -16.19
CA LYS A 222 61.21 -33.45 -17.45
C LYS A 222 59.94 -34.22 -17.79
N GLU A 223 59.23 -34.78 -16.80
CA GLU A 223 57.93 -35.41 -17.05
C GLU A 223 56.87 -34.37 -17.38
N VAL A 224 56.95 -33.18 -16.77
CA VAL A 224 56.11 -32.03 -17.13
C VAL A 224 56.38 -31.61 -18.57
N GLN A 225 57.64 -31.57 -19.02
CA GLN A 225 58.01 -31.21 -20.38
C GLN A 225 57.49 -32.24 -21.40
N LEU A 226 57.63 -33.55 -21.13
CA LEU A 226 57.09 -34.60 -22.00
C LEU A 226 55.55 -34.53 -22.13
N ARG A 227 54.84 -34.13 -21.06
CA ARG A 227 53.38 -33.94 -21.07
C ARG A 227 52.91 -32.59 -21.62
N LEU A 228 53.82 -31.66 -21.93
CA LEU A 228 53.50 -30.39 -22.60
C LEU A 228 53.67 -30.46 -24.13
N GLU A 229 54.42 -31.42 -24.64
CA GLU A 229 54.61 -31.64 -26.09
C GLU A 229 53.43 -32.41 -26.72
N ASP A 230 52.70 -33.21 -25.94
CA ASP A 230 51.52 -33.96 -26.39
C ASP A 230 50.27 -33.04 -26.52
N ARG A 231 50.28 -32.21 -27.56
CA ARG A 231 49.28 -31.18 -27.86
C ARG A 231 47.86 -31.71 -28.17
N SER A 232 47.62 -33.01 -28.02
CA SER A 232 46.35 -33.69 -28.30
C SER A 232 45.32 -33.61 -27.15
N HIS A 233 45.71 -33.12 -25.97
CA HIS A 233 44.86 -33.11 -24.76
C HIS A 233 44.58 -31.71 -24.17
N PHE A 234 44.79 -30.64 -24.95
CA PHE A 234 44.47 -29.28 -24.49
C PHE A 234 42.96 -29.03 -24.42
N ILE A 235 42.48 -28.80 -23.19
CA ILE A 235 41.10 -28.43 -22.83
C ILE A 235 40.07 -29.50 -23.23
N PRO A 236 39.65 -30.36 -22.29
CA PRO A 236 38.39 -31.07 -22.38
C PRO A 236 37.23 -30.05 -22.36
N THR A 237 36.91 -29.50 -23.54
CA THR A 237 35.65 -28.78 -23.75
C THR A 237 34.45 -29.67 -23.41
N VAL A 238 34.62 -30.99 -23.41
CA VAL A 238 33.69 -31.98 -22.86
C VAL A 238 33.52 -31.83 -21.35
N GLU A 239 34.58 -31.67 -20.54
CA GLU A 239 34.44 -31.55 -19.08
C GLU A 239 33.98 -30.15 -18.67
N VAL A 240 34.46 -29.09 -19.32
CA VAL A 240 33.97 -27.73 -19.05
C VAL A 240 32.50 -27.60 -19.47
N ARG A 241 32.09 -28.16 -20.63
CA ARG A 241 30.68 -28.25 -21.00
C ARG A 241 29.91 -29.17 -20.06
N ARG A 242 30.47 -30.28 -19.61
CA ARG A 242 29.81 -31.18 -18.65
C ARG A 242 29.54 -30.50 -17.32
N ILE A 243 30.48 -29.71 -16.78
CA ILE A 243 30.27 -28.92 -15.57
C ILE A 243 29.27 -27.79 -15.83
N GLN A 244 29.30 -27.16 -17.01
CA GLN A 244 28.29 -26.18 -17.41
C GLN A 244 26.90 -26.80 -17.58
N THR A 245 26.76 -28.02 -18.11
CA THR A 245 25.48 -28.72 -18.19
C THR A 245 25.06 -29.25 -16.83
N GLU A 246 25.92 -29.86 -16.02
CA GLU A 246 25.56 -30.28 -14.65
C GLU A 246 25.12 -29.08 -13.79
N MET A 247 25.74 -27.90 -13.96
CA MET A 247 25.29 -26.65 -13.35
C MET A 247 23.99 -26.11 -13.97
N HIS A 248 23.82 -26.19 -15.29
CA HIS A 248 22.61 -25.72 -15.97
C HIS A 248 21.41 -26.63 -15.66
N ASP A 249 21.60 -27.94 -15.65
CA ASP A 249 20.63 -28.99 -15.30
C ASP A 249 20.26 -28.93 -13.82
N THR A 250 21.21 -28.65 -12.91
CA THR A 250 20.87 -28.45 -11.48
C THR A 250 20.16 -27.12 -11.24
N HIS A 251 20.56 -26.03 -11.89
CA HIS A 251 19.79 -24.77 -11.86
C HIS A 251 18.41 -24.94 -12.49
N GLN A 252 18.29 -25.62 -13.63
CA GLN A 252 17.02 -25.88 -14.30
C GLN A 252 16.14 -26.79 -13.45
N ALA A 253 16.66 -27.86 -12.85
CA ALA A 253 15.89 -28.70 -11.92
C ALA A 253 15.46 -27.95 -10.65
N LEU A 254 16.23 -26.94 -10.19
CA LEU A 254 15.83 -26.08 -9.08
C LEU A 254 14.75 -25.08 -9.53
N VAL A 255 14.87 -24.49 -10.72
CA VAL A 255 13.85 -23.64 -11.36
C VAL A 255 12.57 -24.42 -11.62
N ASP A 256 12.63 -25.62 -12.20
CA ASP A 256 11.49 -26.50 -12.47
C ASP A 256 10.83 -26.96 -11.16
N ARG A 257 11.60 -27.16 -10.09
CA ARG A 257 11.06 -27.47 -8.75
C ARG A 257 10.45 -26.25 -8.06
N LEU A 258 10.96 -25.06 -8.32
CA LEU A 258 10.33 -23.79 -7.89
C LEU A 258 9.08 -23.48 -8.71
N LEU A 259 9.10 -23.70 -10.02
CA LEU A 259 7.94 -23.57 -10.89
C LEU A 259 6.86 -24.60 -10.51
N THR A 260 7.17 -25.89 -10.38
CA THR A 260 6.17 -26.88 -9.96
C THR A 260 5.69 -26.71 -8.52
N SER A 261 6.48 -26.13 -7.60
CA SER A 261 5.98 -25.76 -6.26
C SER A 261 5.16 -24.46 -6.26
N LEU A 262 5.47 -23.49 -7.13
CA LEU A 262 4.63 -22.31 -7.34
C LEU A 262 3.36 -22.63 -8.14
N GLU A 263 3.39 -23.56 -9.09
CA GLU A 263 2.25 -24.07 -9.85
C GLU A 263 1.36 -24.94 -8.99
N SER A 264 1.90 -25.77 -8.08
CA SER A 264 1.07 -26.51 -7.12
C SER A 264 0.57 -25.62 -5.96
N LEU A 265 1.29 -24.56 -5.58
CA LEU A 265 0.77 -23.54 -4.67
C LEU A 265 -0.29 -22.66 -5.34
N ALA A 266 -0.12 -22.32 -6.63
CA ALA A 266 -1.12 -21.61 -7.43
C ALA A 266 -2.35 -22.49 -7.68
N ALA A 267 -2.16 -23.75 -8.08
CA ALA A 267 -3.26 -24.70 -8.26
C ALA A 267 -3.98 -24.98 -6.94
N SER A 268 -3.30 -25.17 -5.81
CA SER A 268 -3.98 -25.32 -4.51
C SER A 268 -4.58 -24.00 -3.99
N SER A 269 -4.06 -22.83 -4.39
CA SER A 269 -4.69 -21.53 -4.19
C SER A 269 -5.95 -21.35 -5.05
N GLU A 270 -5.92 -21.74 -6.31
CA GLU A 270 -7.06 -21.68 -7.23
C GLU A 270 -8.11 -22.73 -6.89
N GLU A 271 -7.71 -23.96 -6.53
CA GLU A 271 -8.59 -24.99 -5.98
C GLU A 271 -9.17 -24.55 -4.64
N SER A 272 -8.41 -23.96 -3.72
CA SER A 272 -8.99 -23.49 -2.45
C SER A 272 -9.88 -22.26 -2.64
N GLN A 273 -9.53 -21.31 -3.51
CA GLN A 273 -10.39 -20.17 -3.84
C GLN A 273 -11.66 -20.61 -4.59
N THR A 274 -11.56 -21.50 -5.59
CA THR A 274 -12.74 -22.04 -6.29
C THR A 274 -13.56 -22.93 -5.40
N ASN A 275 -12.98 -23.80 -4.57
CA ASN A 275 -13.73 -24.56 -3.57
C ASN A 275 -14.38 -23.65 -2.52
N PHE A 276 -13.73 -22.56 -2.08
CA PHE A 276 -14.35 -21.60 -1.16
C PHE A 276 -15.43 -20.75 -1.84
N PHE A 277 -15.28 -20.44 -3.14
CA PHE A 277 -16.30 -19.74 -3.93
C PHE A 277 -17.48 -20.65 -4.29
N VAL A 278 -17.25 -21.94 -4.57
CA VAL A 278 -18.27 -22.97 -4.78
C VAL A 278 -18.95 -23.33 -3.46
N ALA A 279 -18.22 -23.41 -2.34
CA ALA A 279 -18.82 -23.57 -1.01
C ALA A 279 -19.64 -22.33 -0.63
N ARG A 280 -19.12 -21.11 -0.80
CA ARG A 280 -19.86 -19.87 -0.51
C ARG A 280 -21.07 -19.70 -1.42
N SER A 281 -20.96 -20.00 -2.73
CA SER A 281 -22.08 -19.90 -3.66
C SER A 281 -23.10 -21.04 -3.50
N SER A 282 -22.69 -22.26 -3.14
CA SER A 282 -23.63 -23.34 -2.80
C SER A 282 -24.30 -23.12 -1.45
N VAL A 283 -23.61 -22.57 -0.45
CA VAL A 283 -24.22 -22.15 0.83
C VAL A 283 -25.17 -20.97 0.63
N LEU A 284 -24.82 -19.95 -0.17
CA LEU A 284 -25.73 -18.84 -0.49
C LEU A 284 -26.90 -19.29 -1.38
N SER A 285 -26.68 -20.20 -2.34
CA SER A 285 -27.74 -20.81 -3.15
C SER A 285 -28.68 -21.67 -2.30
N ALA A 286 -28.13 -22.48 -1.39
CA ALA A 286 -28.93 -23.24 -0.42
C ALA A 286 -29.67 -22.33 0.56
N ALA A 287 -29.04 -21.25 1.04
CA ALA A 287 -29.69 -20.27 1.90
C ALA A 287 -30.82 -19.52 1.18
N THR A 288 -30.64 -19.16 -0.10
CA THR A 288 -31.68 -18.49 -0.90
C THR A 288 -32.78 -19.43 -1.36
N ASP A 289 -32.51 -20.71 -1.63
CA ASP A 289 -33.56 -21.72 -1.87
C ASP A 289 -34.28 -22.08 -0.55
N VAL A 290 -33.59 -22.14 0.59
CA VAL A 290 -34.23 -22.29 1.92
C VAL A 290 -35.10 -21.08 2.25
N ASP A 291 -34.61 -19.84 2.09
CA ASP A 291 -35.37 -18.61 2.30
C ASP A 291 -36.58 -18.53 1.34
N ALA A 292 -36.38 -18.84 0.05
CA ALA A 292 -37.47 -18.90 -0.90
C ALA A 292 -38.46 -20.03 -0.60
N ARG A 293 -38.03 -21.18 -0.07
CA ARG A 293 -38.91 -22.27 0.39
C ARG A 293 -39.63 -21.91 1.68
N LEU A 294 -38.99 -21.15 2.56
CA LEU A 294 -39.55 -20.68 3.83
C LEU A 294 -40.64 -19.64 3.56
N LYS A 295 -40.39 -18.63 2.72
CA LYS A 295 -41.41 -17.68 2.24
C LYS A 295 -42.56 -18.34 1.48
N ARG A 296 -42.28 -19.41 0.72
CA ARG A 296 -43.32 -20.26 0.11
C ARG A 296 -44.08 -21.10 1.14
N ALA A 297 -43.45 -21.49 2.25
CA ALA A 297 -44.10 -22.22 3.34
C ALA A 297 -44.91 -21.30 4.27
N GLU A 298 -44.48 -20.06 4.48
CA GLU A 298 -45.22 -19.01 5.16
C GLU A 298 -46.48 -18.66 4.37
N ALA A 299 -46.35 -18.30 3.09
CA ALA A 299 -47.51 -18.08 2.21
C ALA A 299 -48.41 -19.33 2.06
N ALA A 300 -47.85 -20.54 2.17
CA ALA A 300 -48.62 -21.78 2.21
C ALA A 300 -49.44 -21.93 3.50
N LEU A 301 -48.85 -21.60 4.66
CA LEU A 301 -49.53 -21.62 5.96
C LEU A 301 -50.59 -20.51 6.04
N ASP A 302 -50.29 -19.31 5.55
CA ASP A 302 -51.21 -18.17 5.55
C ASP A 302 -52.52 -18.48 4.81
N ASP A 303 -52.49 -19.20 3.69
CA ASP A 303 -53.72 -19.58 2.97
C ASP A 303 -54.37 -20.85 3.51
N VAL A 304 -53.62 -21.72 4.22
CA VAL A 304 -54.20 -22.83 5.00
C VAL A 304 -54.99 -22.29 6.19
N ASP A 305 -54.49 -21.26 6.88
CA ASP A 305 -55.18 -20.66 8.03
C ASP A 305 -56.46 -19.92 7.60
N LYS A 306 -56.44 -19.27 6.42
CA LYS A 306 -57.66 -18.76 5.76
C LYS A 306 -58.65 -19.88 5.44
N GLN A 307 -58.19 -20.98 4.82
CA GLN A 307 -59.06 -22.14 4.52
C GLN A 307 -59.62 -22.82 5.79
N TRP A 308 -58.84 -22.83 6.88
CA TRP A 308 -59.25 -23.40 8.16
C TRP A 308 -60.28 -22.53 8.89
N THR A 309 -60.12 -21.20 8.85
CA THR A 309 -61.11 -20.25 9.38
C THR A 309 -62.39 -20.25 8.55
N ASP A 310 -62.31 -20.19 7.22
CA ASP A 310 -63.48 -20.34 6.32
C ASP A 310 -64.25 -21.66 6.57
N TYR A 311 -63.53 -22.77 6.78
CA TYR A 311 -64.12 -24.07 7.08
C TYR A 311 -64.78 -24.11 8.46
N ARG A 312 -64.10 -23.61 9.50
CA ARG A 312 -64.63 -23.53 10.87
C ARG A 312 -65.92 -22.73 10.92
N ASP A 313 -65.92 -21.54 10.31
CA ASP A 313 -67.10 -20.67 10.25
C ASP A 313 -68.27 -21.35 9.50
N GLY A 314 -67.97 -22.27 8.57
CA GLY A 314 -68.96 -23.13 7.92
C GLY A 314 -69.60 -24.13 8.89
N VAL A 315 -68.79 -24.90 9.61
CA VAL A 315 -69.26 -25.91 10.58
C VAL A 315 -70.01 -25.29 11.75
N GLU A 316 -69.60 -24.11 12.23
CA GLU A 316 -70.34 -23.37 13.28
C GLU A 316 -71.74 -22.91 12.80
N ARG A 317 -71.93 -22.65 11.50
CA ARG A 317 -73.26 -22.38 10.91
C ARG A 317 -74.10 -23.66 10.79
N GLU A 318 -73.54 -24.72 10.18
CA GLU A 318 -74.26 -25.99 9.99
C GLU A 318 -74.72 -26.62 11.31
N THR A 319 -73.89 -26.58 12.35
CA THR A 319 -74.25 -27.08 13.69
C THR A 319 -75.33 -26.23 14.38
N HIS A 320 -75.35 -24.92 14.15
CA HIS A 320 -76.41 -24.04 14.68
C HIS A 320 -77.76 -24.29 13.99
N GLU A 321 -77.76 -24.48 12.66
CA GLU A 321 -78.97 -24.84 11.90
C GLU A 321 -79.52 -26.21 12.31
N PHE A 322 -78.64 -27.21 12.52
CA PHE A 322 -79.03 -28.53 13.03
C PHE A 322 -79.65 -28.46 14.44
N LEU A 323 -79.06 -27.67 15.35
CA LEU A 323 -79.60 -27.50 16.71
C LEU A 323 -81.02 -26.90 16.69
N LEU A 324 -81.25 -25.90 15.84
CA LEU A 324 -82.57 -25.28 15.65
C LEU A 324 -83.61 -26.27 15.10
N ALA A 325 -83.21 -27.14 14.15
CA ALA A 325 -84.08 -28.20 13.64
C ALA A 325 -84.48 -29.19 14.75
N VAL A 326 -83.50 -29.74 15.49
CA VAL A 326 -83.75 -30.69 16.59
C VAL A 326 -84.63 -30.06 17.68
N MET A 327 -84.43 -28.78 18.02
CA MET A 327 -85.28 -28.06 18.97
C MET A 327 -86.74 -27.93 18.49
N SER A 328 -86.95 -27.77 17.17
CA SER A 328 -88.30 -27.70 16.60
C SER A 328 -89.02 -29.06 16.63
N GLU A 329 -88.33 -30.14 16.26
CA GLU A 329 -88.88 -31.51 16.30
C GLU A 329 -89.24 -31.93 17.73
N ASN A 330 -88.36 -31.64 18.71
CA ASN A 330 -88.63 -31.92 20.12
C ASN A 330 -89.90 -31.19 20.60
N LYS A 331 -90.05 -29.91 20.24
CA LYS A 331 -91.22 -29.10 20.59
C LYS A 331 -92.53 -29.69 20.05
N ASP A 332 -92.51 -30.26 18.84
CA ASP A 332 -93.70 -30.87 18.23
C ASP A 332 -93.98 -32.27 18.80
N LEU A 333 -92.96 -33.05 19.13
CA LEU A 333 -93.11 -34.31 19.88
C LEU A 333 -93.72 -34.08 21.27
N TRP A 334 -93.30 -33.04 22.00
CA TRP A 334 -93.90 -32.66 23.29
C TRP A 334 -95.37 -32.23 23.16
N GLN A 335 -95.75 -31.55 22.08
CA GLN A 335 -97.15 -31.24 21.80
C GLN A 335 -97.98 -32.51 21.55
N GLN A 336 -97.47 -33.45 20.73
CA GLN A 336 -98.14 -34.73 20.46
C GLN A 336 -98.28 -35.60 21.72
N LEU A 337 -97.24 -35.68 22.56
CA LEU A 337 -97.28 -36.38 23.84
C LEU A 337 -98.33 -35.77 24.78
N THR A 338 -98.41 -34.44 24.83
CA THR A 338 -99.39 -33.72 25.67
C THR A 338 -100.83 -33.98 25.20
N LEU A 339 -101.06 -34.01 23.88
CA LEU A 339 -102.37 -34.38 23.31
C LEU A 339 -102.77 -35.83 23.68
N LEU A 340 -101.87 -36.80 23.48
CA LEU A 340 -102.10 -38.20 23.84
C LEU A 340 -102.35 -38.41 25.34
N GLN A 341 -101.65 -37.67 26.21
CA GLN A 341 -101.89 -37.70 27.65
C GLN A 341 -103.27 -37.15 28.02
N ASN A 342 -103.71 -36.06 27.37
CA ASN A 342 -105.04 -35.50 27.57
C ASN A 342 -106.14 -36.46 27.08
N GLU A 343 -105.99 -37.06 25.90
CA GLU A 343 -106.92 -38.08 25.38
C GLU A 343 -107.04 -39.29 26.33
N HIS A 344 -105.90 -39.80 26.81
CA HIS A 344 -105.88 -40.90 27.78
C HIS A 344 -106.53 -40.52 29.12
N ALA A 345 -106.32 -39.30 29.60
CA ALA A 345 -106.97 -38.78 30.81
C ALA A 345 -108.50 -38.67 30.64
N VAL A 346 -108.98 -38.22 29.47
CA VAL A 346 -110.41 -38.19 29.14
C VAL A 346 -111.00 -39.61 29.15
N VAL A 347 -110.40 -40.56 28.42
CA VAL A 347 -110.87 -41.96 28.38
C VAL A 347 -110.90 -42.60 29.77
N LEU A 348 -109.88 -42.39 30.60
CA LEU A 348 -109.87 -42.86 32.00
C LEU A 348 -110.95 -42.17 32.86
N SER A 349 -111.27 -40.90 32.60
CA SER A 349 -112.34 -40.19 33.30
C SER A 349 -113.73 -40.72 32.91
N GLU A 350 -113.97 -40.99 31.62
CA GLU A 350 -115.20 -41.62 31.15
C GLU A 350 -115.37 -43.03 31.71
N MET A 351 -114.30 -43.84 31.74
CA MET A 351 -114.38 -45.21 32.26
C MET A 351 -114.69 -45.23 33.76
N LYS A 352 -114.13 -44.31 34.54
CA LYS A 352 -114.45 -44.12 35.98
C LYS A 352 -115.86 -43.56 36.18
N LEU A 353 -116.34 -42.69 35.30
CA LEU A 353 -117.70 -42.17 35.35
C LEU A 353 -118.72 -43.29 35.08
N ARG A 354 -118.46 -44.15 34.09
CA ARG A 354 -119.31 -45.32 33.81
C ARG A 354 -119.26 -46.35 34.95
N SER A 355 -118.10 -46.65 35.52
CA SER A 355 -118.00 -47.62 36.63
C SER A 355 -118.65 -47.14 37.93
N THR A 356 -118.77 -45.83 38.14
CA THR A 356 -119.47 -45.24 39.31
C THR A 356 -120.99 -45.08 39.10
N GLN A 357 -121.50 -45.20 37.87
CA GLN A 357 -122.93 -45.10 37.56
C GLN A 357 -123.70 -46.43 37.64
N GLY A 358 -123.02 -47.56 37.90
CA GLY A 358 -123.66 -48.83 38.28
C GLY A 358 -124.49 -49.55 37.21
N GLY A 359 -124.45 -49.09 35.96
CA GLY A 359 -125.13 -49.75 34.84
C GLY A 359 -124.50 -51.10 34.48
N SER A 360 -125.32 -52.13 34.31
CA SER A 360 -124.87 -53.44 33.82
C SER A 360 -124.55 -53.36 32.32
N VAL A 361 -123.29 -53.09 31.99
CA VAL A 361 -122.77 -53.07 30.61
C VAL A 361 -123.05 -54.43 29.94
N PRO A 362 -123.75 -54.48 28.79
CA PRO A 362 -124.03 -55.74 28.11
C PRO A 362 -122.74 -56.41 27.65
N MET A 363 -122.73 -57.75 27.60
CA MET A 363 -121.50 -58.53 27.43
C MET A 363 -120.75 -58.21 26.11
N GLU A 364 -121.46 -57.75 25.08
CA GLU A 364 -120.89 -57.29 23.80
C GLU A 364 -120.19 -55.93 23.93
N GLU A 365 -120.76 -54.99 24.69
CA GLU A 365 -120.08 -53.72 25.02
C GLU A 365 -118.89 -53.97 25.96
N HIS A 366 -119.00 -54.90 26.91
CA HIS A 366 -117.83 -55.31 27.72
C HIS A 366 -116.74 -55.92 26.84
N ALA A 367 -117.08 -56.77 25.88
CA ALA A 367 -116.11 -57.33 24.92
C ALA A 367 -115.52 -56.26 23.99
N TYR A 368 -116.30 -55.25 23.59
CA TYR A 368 -115.81 -54.12 22.80
C TYR A 368 -114.85 -53.23 23.61
N VAL A 369 -115.27 -52.78 24.80
CA VAL A 369 -114.45 -51.97 25.71
C VAL A 369 -113.21 -52.75 26.16
N GLN A 370 -113.31 -54.06 26.37
CA GLN A 370 -112.16 -54.89 26.69
C GLN A 370 -111.20 -55.00 25.51
N ARG A 371 -111.65 -55.20 24.27
CA ARG A 371 -110.76 -55.11 23.08
C ARG A 371 -110.18 -53.71 22.88
N GLN A 372 -110.93 -52.66 23.23
CA GLN A 372 -110.44 -51.28 23.19
C GLN A 372 -109.38 -51.05 24.27
N LEU A 373 -109.54 -51.62 25.46
CA LEU A 373 -108.53 -51.62 26.53
C LEU A 373 -107.32 -52.48 26.15
N GLU A 374 -107.49 -53.65 25.55
CA GLU A 374 -106.42 -54.52 25.06
C GLU A 374 -105.60 -53.80 23.97
N THR A 375 -106.26 -53.20 22.97
CA THR A 375 -105.57 -52.42 21.93
C THR A 375 -104.99 -51.10 22.43
N MET A 376 -105.59 -50.43 23.41
CA MET A 376 -104.99 -49.28 24.12
C MET A 376 -103.79 -49.71 24.97
N THR A 377 -103.83 -50.87 25.61
CA THR A 377 -102.73 -51.43 26.42
C THR A 377 -101.59 -51.93 25.54
N GLU A 378 -101.89 -52.49 24.37
CA GLU A 378 -100.90 -52.75 23.32
C GLU A 378 -100.27 -51.46 22.79
N ARG A 379 -101.07 -50.41 22.54
CA ARG A 379 -100.56 -49.11 22.09
C ARG A 379 -99.69 -48.44 23.16
N LEU A 380 -100.10 -48.47 24.42
CA LEU A 380 -99.32 -48.00 25.57
C LEU A 380 -98.08 -48.85 25.78
N GLY A 381 -98.15 -50.17 25.62
CA GLY A 381 -96.99 -51.06 25.69
C GLY A 381 -95.99 -50.82 24.56
N LYS A 382 -96.47 -50.60 23.33
CA LYS A 382 -95.63 -50.22 22.17
C LYS A 382 -95.06 -48.81 22.33
N ALA A 383 -95.83 -47.86 22.87
CA ALA A 383 -95.35 -46.51 23.19
C ALA A 383 -94.35 -46.52 24.34
N GLN A 384 -94.54 -47.36 25.36
CA GLN A 384 -93.59 -47.57 26.45
C GLN A 384 -92.31 -48.24 25.93
N GLN A 385 -92.39 -49.27 25.09
CA GLN A 385 -91.22 -49.87 24.42
C GLN A 385 -90.50 -48.87 23.50
N LEU A 386 -91.24 -47.96 22.85
CA LEU A 386 -90.68 -46.87 22.05
C LEU A 386 -89.98 -45.83 22.93
N VAL A 387 -90.58 -45.42 24.05
CA VAL A 387 -89.94 -44.54 25.05
C VAL A 387 -88.75 -45.23 25.71
N GLU A 388 -88.84 -46.51 26.07
CA GLU A 388 -87.73 -47.29 26.63
C GLU A 388 -86.57 -47.38 25.63
N SER A 389 -86.84 -47.73 24.36
CA SER A 389 -85.81 -47.74 23.31
C SER A 389 -85.26 -46.34 23.02
N GLN A 390 -86.08 -45.29 23.04
CA GLN A 390 -85.62 -43.89 22.98
C GLN A 390 -84.79 -43.47 24.20
N THR A 391 -85.07 -43.95 25.42
CA THR A 391 -84.22 -43.67 26.59
C THR A 391 -82.93 -44.49 26.60
N VAL A 392 -82.91 -45.69 26.00
CA VAL A 392 -81.68 -46.44 25.77
C VAL A 392 -80.84 -45.77 24.68
N LEU A 393 -81.46 -45.30 23.60
CA LEU A 393 -80.81 -44.50 22.55
C LEU A 393 -80.29 -43.16 23.10
N ALA A 394 -81.08 -42.45 23.91
CA ALA A 394 -80.68 -41.22 24.56
C ALA A 394 -79.51 -41.44 25.50
N ARG A 395 -79.51 -42.51 26.33
CA ARG A 395 -78.34 -42.87 27.16
C ARG A 395 -77.12 -43.28 26.35
N ALA A 396 -77.31 -43.90 25.18
CA ALA A 396 -76.21 -44.20 24.27
C ALA A 396 -75.62 -42.91 23.68
N HIS A 397 -76.45 -41.95 23.27
CA HIS A 397 -76.00 -40.63 22.81
C HIS A 397 -75.48 -39.73 23.95
N GLU A 398 -75.97 -39.87 25.19
CA GLU A 398 -75.39 -39.24 26.38
C GLU A 398 -73.98 -39.79 26.63
N ALA A 399 -73.79 -41.11 26.55
CA ALA A 399 -72.48 -41.76 26.67
C ALA A 399 -71.53 -41.33 25.55
N GLU A 400 -71.99 -41.37 24.29
CA GLU A 400 -71.28 -40.90 23.11
C GLU A 400 -70.92 -39.41 23.21
N MET A 401 -71.82 -38.55 23.69
CA MET A 401 -71.50 -37.15 23.96
C MET A 401 -70.53 -36.98 25.12
N THR A 402 -70.56 -37.80 26.17
CA THR A 402 -69.52 -37.75 27.22
C THR A 402 -68.17 -38.20 26.70
N GLU A 403 -68.10 -39.25 25.87
CA GLU A 403 -66.86 -39.68 25.22
C GLU A 403 -66.33 -38.61 24.24
N LEU A 404 -67.21 -37.98 23.46
CA LEU A 404 -66.86 -36.85 22.59
C LEU A 404 -66.45 -35.60 23.38
N LEU A 405 -67.02 -35.33 24.55
CA LEU A 405 -66.61 -34.22 25.43
C LEU A 405 -65.29 -34.50 26.15
N GLU A 406 -65.02 -35.75 26.54
CA GLU A 406 -63.72 -36.16 27.08
C GLU A 406 -62.64 -36.15 26.00
N ALA A 407 -62.95 -36.61 24.79
CA ALA A 407 -62.08 -36.54 23.62
C ALA A 407 -61.80 -35.08 23.22
N ASN A 408 -62.83 -34.23 23.12
CA ASN A 408 -62.69 -32.79 22.86
C ASN A 408 -61.89 -32.11 23.97
N GLY A 409 -62.16 -32.39 25.24
CA GLY A 409 -61.35 -31.94 26.37
C GLY A 409 -59.90 -32.44 26.34
N SER A 410 -59.63 -33.62 25.76
CA SER A 410 -58.26 -34.11 25.52
C SER A 410 -57.58 -33.38 24.37
N MET A 411 -58.31 -33.09 23.28
CA MET A 411 -57.80 -32.29 22.15
C MET A 411 -57.57 -30.83 22.55
N GLN A 412 -58.45 -30.24 23.36
CA GLN A 412 -58.26 -28.91 23.93
C GLN A 412 -56.99 -28.84 24.78
N ARG A 413 -56.72 -29.84 25.63
CA ARG A 413 -55.45 -29.93 26.37
C ARG A 413 -54.24 -30.14 25.46
N GLN A 414 -54.38 -30.85 24.34
CA GLN A 414 -53.32 -30.99 23.34
C GLN A 414 -53.09 -29.68 22.56
N LEU A 415 -54.14 -28.93 22.23
CA LEU A 415 -54.04 -27.60 21.62
C LEU A 415 -53.41 -26.60 22.60
N GLU A 416 -53.86 -26.55 23.85
CA GLU A 416 -53.27 -25.74 24.92
C GLU A 416 -51.78 -26.05 25.17
N GLU A 417 -51.37 -27.31 25.02
CA GLU A 417 -49.96 -27.73 25.13
C GLU A 417 -49.17 -27.39 23.86
N LEU A 418 -49.75 -27.54 22.67
CA LEU A 418 -49.15 -27.12 21.41
C LEU A 418 -49.02 -25.59 21.32
N GLU A 419 -49.97 -24.81 21.83
CA GLU A 419 -49.90 -23.36 21.97
C GLU A 419 -48.82 -22.95 22.98
N ARG A 420 -48.70 -23.66 24.12
CA ARG A 420 -47.58 -23.47 25.04
C ARG A 420 -46.24 -23.84 24.41
N GLN A 421 -46.18 -24.83 23.53
CA GLN A 421 -44.96 -25.18 22.79
C GLN A 421 -44.65 -24.19 21.67
N CYS A 422 -45.65 -23.69 20.93
CA CYS A 422 -45.48 -22.64 19.92
C CYS A 422 -45.01 -21.33 20.56
N THR A 423 -45.67 -20.83 21.62
CA THR A 423 -45.24 -19.62 22.33
C THR A 423 -43.87 -19.77 22.99
N GLN A 424 -43.48 -20.96 23.45
CA GLN A 424 -42.10 -21.25 23.87
C GLN A 424 -41.13 -21.25 22.68
N HIS A 425 -41.49 -21.83 21.55
CA HIS A 425 -40.67 -21.82 20.34
C HIS A 425 -40.52 -20.42 19.74
N GLU A 426 -41.55 -19.58 19.79
CA GLU A 426 -41.53 -18.15 19.46
C GLU A 426 -40.61 -17.37 20.39
N GLN A 427 -40.68 -17.59 21.71
CA GLN A 427 -39.75 -16.99 22.67
C GLN A 427 -38.30 -17.46 22.46
N VAL A 428 -38.09 -18.70 22.04
CA VAL A 428 -36.76 -19.20 21.66
C VAL A 428 -36.33 -18.65 20.29
N SER A 429 -37.28 -18.39 19.38
CA SER A 429 -37.02 -17.79 18.07
C SER A 429 -36.66 -16.31 18.19
N SER A 430 -37.41 -15.54 18.99
CA SER A 430 -37.13 -14.12 19.25
C SER A 430 -35.81 -13.91 19.99
N ARG A 431 -35.46 -14.78 20.96
CA ARG A 431 -34.13 -14.78 21.58
C ARG A 431 -33.02 -15.19 20.61
N LYS A 432 -33.30 -16.03 19.61
CA LYS A 432 -32.33 -16.37 18.56
C LYS A 432 -32.19 -15.26 17.52
N THR A 433 -33.26 -14.58 17.13
CA THR A 433 -33.19 -13.46 16.20
C THR A 433 -32.60 -12.21 16.85
N SER A 434 -32.81 -11.98 18.16
CA SER A 434 -32.08 -10.95 18.89
C SER A 434 -30.58 -11.29 18.98
N ALA A 435 -30.22 -12.51 19.37
CA ALA A 435 -28.82 -12.94 19.43
C ALA A 435 -28.14 -12.96 18.03
N LEU A 436 -28.88 -13.25 16.96
CA LEU A 436 -28.38 -13.11 15.59
C LEU A 436 -28.23 -11.64 15.18
N ALA A 437 -29.16 -10.75 15.56
CA ALA A 437 -29.03 -9.32 15.29
C ALA A 437 -27.86 -8.68 16.08
N GLU A 438 -27.63 -9.12 17.32
CA GLU A 438 -26.47 -8.76 18.15
C GLU A 438 -25.16 -9.29 17.54
N ALA A 439 -25.14 -10.55 17.08
CA ALA A 439 -23.97 -11.13 16.40
C ALA A 439 -23.69 -10.44 15.05
N ASP A 440 -24.72 -10.13 14.27
CA ASP A 440 -24.63 -9.36 13.04
C ASP A 440 -24.16 -7.92 13.28
N ALA A 441 -24.58 -7.29 14.39
CA ALA A 441 -24.07 -5.98 14.80
C ALA A 441 -22.58 -6.07 15.13
N ALA A 442 -22.18 -7.01 15.99
CA ALA A 442 -20.78 -7.25 16.31
C ALA A 442 -19.92 -7.62 15.08
N LEU A 443 -20.50 -8.30 14.08
CA LEU A 443 -19.83 -8.58 12.79
C LEU A 443 -19.70 -7.33 11.90
N ARG A 444 -20.66 -6.40 11.92
CA ARG A 444 -20.55 -5.10 11.24
C ARG A 444 -19.51 -4.21 11.92
N ASP A 445 -19.52 -4.17 13.25
CA ASP A 445 -18.55 -3.40 14.05
C ASP A 445 -17.13 -3.98 13.87
N ALA A 446 -16.97 -5.30 13.85
CA ALA A 446 -15.70 -5.95 13.55
C ALA A 446 -15.27 -5.70 12.08
N ALA A 447 -16.20 -5.64 11.13
CA ALA A 447 -15.90 -5.30 9.74
C ALA A 447 -15.45 -3.84 9.60
N SER A 448 -16.10 -2.88 10.28
CA SER A 448 -15.68 -1.47 10.27
C SER A 448 -14.31 -1.30 10.94
N GLN A 449 -14.03 -2.01 12.05
CA GLN A 449 -12.70 -2.04 12.67
C GLN A 449 -11.64 -2.63 11.74
N ILE A 450 -11.96 -3.66 10.95
CA ILE A 450 -11.05 -4.21 9.93
C ILE A 450 -10.83 -3.19 8.79
N GLU A 451 -11.86 -2.46 8.37
CA GLU A 451 -11.73 -1.40 7.36
C GLU A 451 -10.92 -0.21 7.90
N GLU A 452 -11.09 0.20 9.16
CA GLU A 452 -10.29 1.23 9.84
C GLU A 452 -8.82 0.81 10.00
N LEU A 453 -8.56 -0.42 10.45
CA LEU A 453 -7.20 -0.98 10.53
C LEU A 453 -6.55 -1.12 9.15
N HIS A 454 -7.33 -1.44 8.11
CA HIS A 454 -6.82 -1.48 6.75
C HIS A 454 -6.61 -0.06 6.18
N ASN A 455 -7.48 0.90 6.48
CA ASN A 455 -7.33 2.30 6.08
C ASN A 455 -6.08 2.92 6.71
N THR A 456 -5.90 2.78 8.02
CA THR A 456 -4.68 3.22 8.72
C THR A 456 -3.43 2.49 8.22
N LEU A 457 -3.50 1.19 7.90
CA LEU A 457 -2.38 0.47 7.26
C LEU A 457 -2.10 0.95 5.81
N ARG A 458 -3.10 1.43 5.07
CA ARG A 458 -2.89 2.13 3.78
C ARG A 458 -2.25 3.51 3.99
N GLU A 459 -2.67 4.26 5.00
CA GLU A 459 -2.04 5.54 5.37
C GLU A 459 -0.58 5.37 5.81
N GLU A 460 -0.28 4.38 6.67
CA GLU A 460 1.09 4.08 7.09
C GLU A 460 1.97 3.62 5.91
N ARG A 461 1.41 2.89 4.94
CA ARG A 461 2.14 2.59 3.69
C ARG A 461 2.42 3.86 2.89
N LEU A 462 1.45 4.76 2.74
CA LEU A 462 1.65 6.05 2.04
C LEU A 462 2.65 6.96 2.78
N ARG A 463 2.64 6.97 4.12
CA ARG A 463 3.64 7.66 4.96
C ARG A 463 5.04 7.06 4.75
N ALA A 464 5.16 5.74 4.78
CA ALA A 464 6.42 5.04 4.54
C ALA A 464 6.93 5.21 3.11
N GLU A 465 6.05 5.19 2.10
CA GLU A 465 6.39 5.46 0.70
C GLU A 465 6.84 6.91 0.50
N ALA A 466 6.20 7.88 1.16
CA ALA A 466 6.64 9.27 1.18
C ALA A 466 8.03 9.43 1.83
N VAL A 467 8.26 8.85 3.01
CA VAL A 467 9.58 8.87 3.68
C VAL A 467 10.64 8.17 2.83
N VAL A 468 10.31 7.06 2.14
CA VAL A 468 11.22 6.39 1.20
C VAL A 468 11.48 7.24 -0.05
N ALA A 469 10.52 8.04 -0.50
CA ALA A 469 10.71 9.00 -1.59
C ALA A 469 11.60 10.19 -1.15
N GLU A 470 11.41 10.72 0.06
CA GLU A 470 12.25 11.73 0.68
C GLU A 470 13.68 11.22 0.89
N MET A 471 13.87 10.03 1.45
CA MET A 471 15.18 9.38 1.59
C MET A 471 15.87 9.16 0.24
N LYS A 472 15.13 8.80 -0.82
CA LYS A 472 15.68 8.70 -2.18
C LYS A 472 15.98 10.06 -2.80
N ALA A 473 15.27 11.12 -2.41
CA ALA A 473 15.59 12.48 -2.82
C ALA A 473 16.86 12.98 -2.12
N THR A 474 16.98 12.81 -0.80
CA THR A 474 18.20 13.17 -0.06
C THR A 474 19.40 12.32 -0.44
N GLN A 475 19.22 11.03 -0.75
CA GLN A 475 20.30 10.20 -1.30
C GLN A 475 20.79 10.74 -2.66
N ARG A 476 19.88 11.20 -3.53
CA ARG A 476 20.25 11.84 -4.80
C ARG A 476 20.96 13.17 -4.59
N THR A 477 20.43 14.08 -3.76
CA THR A 477 21.12 15.37 -3.53
C THR A 477 22.49 15.17 -2.89
N MET A 478 22.62 14.26 -1.91
CA MET A 478 23.92 13.88 -1.36
C MET A 478 24.85 13.30 -2.44
N GLN A 479 24.34 12.48 -3.36
CA GLN A 479 25.14 11.94 -4.46
C GLN A 479 25.52 13.02 -5.49
N ASP A 480 24.60 13.92 -5.86
CA ASP A 480 24.86 15.07 -6.73
C ASP A 480 25.89 16.03 -6.10
N GLU A 481 25.86 16.21 -4.78
CA GLU A 481 26.85 16.94 -3.97
C GLU A 481 28.20 16.22 -3.93
N TYR A 482 28.25 14.90 -3.73
CA TYR A 482 29.48 14.13 -3.80
C TYR A 482 30.08 14.15 -5.20
N ASP A 483 29.27 13.93 -6.24
CA ASP A 483 29.71 13.97 -7.64
C ASP A 483 30.15 15.39 -8.04
N ALA A 484 29.54 16.44 -7.48
CA ALA A 484 29.97 17.83 -7.66
C ALA A 484 31.31 18.10 -6.96
N ARG A 485 31.50 17.56 -5.76
CA ARG A 485 32.75 17.70 -5.00
C ARG A 485 33.89 16.83 -5.57
N VAL A 486 33.58 15.69 -6.19
CA VAL A 486 34.54 14.92 -6.98
C VAL A 486 34.97 15.75 -8.19
N ARG A 487 34.04 16.35 -8.94
CA ARG A 487 34.36 17.25 -10.06
C ARG A 487 35.13 18.52 -9.62
N GLU A 488 34.85 19.05 -8.44
CA GLU A 488 35.61 20.16 -7.83
C GLU A 488 37.04 19.72 -7.49
N LEU A 489 37.22 18.55 -6.87
CA LEU A 489 38.54 17.98 -6.56
C LEU A 489 39.32 17.53 -7.80
N GLU A 490 38.66 17.03 -8.84
CA GLU A 490 39.25 16.73 -10.14
C GLU A 490 39.76 18.02 -10.80
N HIS A 491 38.96 19.09 -10.77
CA HIS A 491 39.38 20.39 -11.29
C HIS A 491 40.50 21.05 -10.45
N ASP A 492 40.44 20.94 -9.12
CA ASP A 492 41.54 21.36 -8.24
C ASP A 492 42.82 20.56 -8.51
N CYS A 493 42.72 19.26 -8.85
CA CYS A 493 43.85 18.46 -9.31
C CYS A 493 44.37 18.92 -10.68
N GLU A 494 43.50 19.17 -11.66
CA GLU A 494 43.90 19.73 -12.96
C GLU A 494 44.61 21.08 -12.81
N VAL A 495 44.09 21.98 -11.96
CA VAL A 495 44.71 23.28 -11.65
C VAL A 495 46.00 23.11 -10.84
N ALA A 496 46.09 22.11 -9.96
CA ALA A 496 47.33 21.77 -9.28
C ALA A 496 48.40 21.26 -10.26
N ASP A 497 48.04 20.43 -11.23
CA ASP A 497 48.95 19.94 -12.28
C ASP A 497 49.33 21.03 -13.29
N ASP A 498 48.42 21.93 -13.66
CA ASP A 498 48.71 23.14 -14.46
C ASP A 498 49.64 24.10 -13.70
N THR A 499 49.45 24.28 -12.40
CA THR A 499 50.39 25.08 -11.58
C THR A 499 51.72 24.37 -11.36
N ALA A 500 51.74 23.04 -11.24
CA ALA A 500 52.97 22.24 -11.13
C ALA A 500 53.77 22.26 -12.43
N THR A 501 53.14 22.09 -13.59
CA THR A 501 53.79 22.15 -14.92
C THR A 501 54.25 23.56 -15.27
N THR A 502 53.46 24.60 -14.96
CA THR A 502 53.92 26.00 -15.15
C THR A 502 54.99 26.40 -14.14
N LEU A 503 55.02 25.86 -12.92
CA LEU A 503 56.15 26.00 -12.00
C LEU A 503 57.38 25.21 -12.49
N GLN A 504 57.21 24.03 -13.07
CA GLN A 504 58.29 23.25 -13.68
C GLN A 504 58.89 24.01 -14.87
N HIS A 505 58.08 24.51 -15.81
CA HIS A 505 58.57 25.34 -16.91
C HIS A 505 59.23 26.64 -16.42
N ARG A 506 58.74 27.25 -15.33
CA ARG A 506 59.44 28.39 -14.69
C ARG A 506 60.77 27.97 -14.07
N LEU A 507 60.86 26.79 -13.46
CA LEU A 507 62.12 26.24 -12.93
C LEU A 507 63.11 25.95 -14.06
N GLU A 508 62.66 25.30 -15.14
CA GLU A 508 63.42 25.06 -16.37
C GLU A 508 63.88 26.37 -17.02
N GLU A 509 63.01 27.39 -17.10
CA GLU A 509 63.40 28.74 -17.53
C GLU A 509 64.46 29.37 -16.61
N THR A 510 64.32 29.25 -15.28
CA THR A 510 65.33 29.79 -14.35
C THR A 510 66.63 29.02 -14.41
N ALA A 511 66.58 27.69 -14.61
CA ALA A 511 67.75 26.85 -14.83
C ALA A 511 68.44 27.24 -16.14
N ALA A 512 67.71 27.42 -17.24
CA ALA A 512 68.25 27.88 -18.52
C ALA A 512 68.83 29.31 -18.43
N LYS A 513 68.20 30.21 -17.67
CA LYS A 513 68.72 31.56 -17.40
C LYS A 513 69.98 31.52 -16.52
N LEU A 514 70.06 30.59 -15.57
CA LEU A 514 71.24 30.36 -14.73
C LEU A 514 72.38 29.72 -15.54
N ASP A 515 72.07 28.75 -16.41
CA ASP A 515 72.98 28.17 -17.42
C ASP A 515 73.59 29.25 -18.33
N VAL A 516 72.76 30.20 -18.79
CA VAL A 516 73.20 31.36 -19.58
C VAL A 516 74.00 32.35 -18.71
N ALA A 517 73.63 32.56 -17.44
CA ALA A 517 74.39 33.37 -16.51
C ALA A 517 75.78 32.76 -16.23
N ASP A 518 75.88 31.45 -16.02
CA ASP A 518 77.13 30.72 -15.82
C ASP A 518 77.99 30.69 -17.09
N ARG A 519 77.39 30.50 -18.27
CA ARG A 519 78.10 30.67 -19.55
C ARG A 519 78.63 32.09 -19.72
N ASN A 520 77.85 33.10 -19.33
CA ASN A 520 78.28 34.51 -19.36
C ASN A 520 79.32 34.83 -18.27
N LEU A 521 79.27 34.20 -17.10
CA LEU A 521 80.29 34.32 -16.05
C LEU A 521 81.59 33.62 -16.45
N GLN A 522 81.51 32.45 -17.10
CA GLN A 522 82.67 31.77 -17.67
C GLN A 522 83.26 32.55 -18.86
N ALA A 523 82.42 33.16 -19.71
CA ALA A 523 82.86 34.06 -20.76
C ALA A 523 83.56 35.29 -20.17
N ARG A 524 82.92 36.00 -19.24
CA ARG A 524 83.51 37.14 -18.52
C ARG A 524 84.73 36.78 -17.69
N SER A 525 84.82 35.56 -17.17
CA SER A 525 86.02 35.07 -16.48
C SER A 525 87.17 34.84 -17.47
N LYS A 526 86.89 34.30 -18.67
CA LYS A 526 87.89 34.16 -19.74
C LYS A 526 88.29 35.52 -20.32
N GLU A 527 87.34 36.46 -20.48
CA GLU A 527 87.59 37.85 -20.86
C GLU A 527 88.42 38.58 -19.78
N TYR A 528 88.11 38.36 -18.50
CA TYR A 528 88.85 38.97 -17.38
C TYR A 528 90.23 38.34 -17.20
N GLU A 529 90.40 37.03 -17.39
CA GLU A 529 91.74 36.42 -17.42
C GLU A 529 92.53 36.84 -18.66
N ALA A 530 91.91 36.93 -19.83
CA ALA A 530 92.54 37.49 -21.03
C ALA A 530 92.92 38.95 -20.82
N TYR A 531 92.06 39.78 -20.23
CA TYR A 531 92.34 41.16 -19.85
C TYR A 531 93.40 41.27 -18.75
N LYS A 532 93.47 40.33 -17.80
CA LYS A 532 94.50 40.28 -16.75
C LYS A 532 95.86 39.86 -17.33
N VAL A 533 95.88 38.93 -18.28
CA VAL A 533 97.09 38.55 -19.04
C VAL A 533 97.51 39.69 -19.97
N GLN A 534 96.56 40.34 -20.65
CA GLN A 534 96.80 41.49 -21.52
C GLN A 534 97.34 42.68 -20.71
N THR A 535 96.69 43.06 -19.61
CA THR A 535 97.18 44.15 -18.74
C THR A 535 98.49 43.79 -18.03
N ALA A 536 98.75 42.53 -17.69
CA ALA A 536 100.08 42.11 -17.23
C ALA A 536 101.14 42.21 -18.34
N ALA A 537 100.79 41.88 -19.60
CA ALA A 537 101.66 42.03 -20.75
C ALA A 537 101.85 43.51 -21.16
N GLU A 538 100.83 44.34 -21.04
CA GLU A 538 100.88 45.80 -21.26
C GLU A 538 101.63 46.49 -20.14
N GLN A 539 101.49 46.08 -18.87
CA GLN A 539 102.33 46.55 -17.76
C GLN A 539 103.79 46.10 -17.94
N ALA A 540 104.04 44.87 -18.38
CA ALA A 540 105.39 44.39 -18.70
C ALA A 540 106.00 45.17 -19.88
N ALA A 541 105.21 45.44 -20.93
CA ALA A 541 105.63 46.23 -22.09
C ALA A 541 105.77 47.72 -21.74
N ALA A 542 104.96 48.26 -20.84
CA ALA A 542 105.10 49.63 -20.33
C ALA A 542 106.30 49.77 -19.40
N MET A 543 106.58 48.77 -18.54
CA MET A 543 107.81 48.70 -17.75
C MET A 543 109.06 48.50 -18.61
N GLY A 544 108.93 47.77 -19.73
CA GLY A 544 109.95 47.69 -20.79
C GLY A 544 110.18 49.06 -21.42
N ARG A 545 109.15 49.67 -22.00
CA ARG A 545 109.20 51.02 -22.56
C ARG A 545 109.73 52.04 -21.57
N HIS A 546 109.30 52.06 -20.31
CA HIS A 546 109.83 52.96 -19.28
C HIS A 546 111.30 52.69 -18.94
N ARG A 547 111.80 51.45 -19.06
CA ARG A 547 113.25 51.19 -18.99
C ARG A 547 113.97 51.70 -20.24
N ASP A 548 113.44 51.44 -21.42
CA ASP A 548 114.01 51.89 -22.69
C ASP A 548 113.98 53.43 -22.80
N ASP A 549 112.95 54.07 -22.25
CA ASP A 549 112.76 55.50 -22.15
C ASP A 549 113.67 56.10 -21.07
N LEU A 550 113.87 55.44 -19.92
CA LEU A 550 114.88 55.87 -18.93
C LEU A 550 116.31 55.67 -19.44
N GLN A 551 116.56 54.68 -20.30
CA GLN A 551 117.84 54.50 -20.99
C GLN A 551 118.02 55.54 -22.10
N ARG A 552 116.98 55.83 -22.89
CA ARG A 552 117.00 56.92 -23.88
C ARG A 552 117.13 58.29 -23.24
N VAL A 553 116.43 58.57 -22.14
CA VAL A 553 116.58 59.82 -21.37
C VAL A 553 117.95 59.88 -20.70
N ARG A 554 118.56 58.76 -20.28
CA ARG A 554 119.97 58.77 -19.85
C ARG A 554 120.91 59.08 -21.01
N ALA A 555 120.76 58.41 -22.16
CA ALA A 555 121.59 58.67 -23.33
C ALA A 555 121.45 60.12 -23.81
N VAL A 556 120.22 60.63 -23.90
CA VAL A 556 119.93 62.03 -24.22
C VAL A 556 120.46 62.97 -23.14
N MET A 557 120.34 62.69 -21.84
CA MET A 557 120.96 63.52 -20.79
C MET A 557 122.49 63.44 -20.79
N GLU A 558 123.10 62.34 -21.23
CA GLU A 558 124.56 62.19 -21.36
C GLU A 558 125.06 62.90 -22.63
N GLU A 559 124.30 62.87 -23.73
CA GLU A 559 124.50 63.68 -24.95
C GLU A 559 124.21 65.18 -24.73
N GLU A 560 123.22 65.54 -23.91
CA GLU A 560 122.94 66.90 -23.46
C GLU A 560 124.04 67.38 -22.50
N LEU A 561 124.55 66.54 -21.59
CA LEU A 561 125.71 66.91 -20.76
C LEU A 561 127.03 66.94 -21.54
N ALA A 562 127.13 66.25 -22.68
CA ALA A 562 128.25 66.38 -23.60
C ALA A 562 128.12 67.66 -24.45
N SER A 563 126.93 67.92 -25.01
CA SER A 563 126.66 69.10 -25.84
C SER A 563 126.61 70.39 -25.01
N LEU A 564 126.12 70.39 -23.76
CA LEU A 564 126.23 71.53 -22.85
C LEU A 564 127.68 71.82 -22.46
N ARG A 565 128.56 70.79 -22.39
CA ARG A 565 130.01 71.00 -22.19
C ARG A 565 130.70 71.53 -23.44
N ALA A 566 130.30 71.05 -24.62
CA ALA A 566 130.75 71.59 -25.90
C ALA A 566 130.29 73.05 -26.06
N GLN A 567 128.99 73.32 -25.86
CA GLN A 567 128.37 74.64 -25.87
C GLN A 567 128.94 75.57 -24.80
N LEU A 568 129.41 75.08 -23.64
CA LEU A 568 130.14 75.91 -22.68
C LEU A 568 131.49 76.35 -23.25
N GLY A 569 132.23 75.44 -23.89
CA GLY A 569 133.46 75.78 -24.61
C GLY A 569 133.21 76.74 -25.77
N GLU A 570 132.23 76.44 -26.62
CA GLU A 570 131.77 77.32 -27.71
C GLU A 570 131.29 78.67 -27.19
N ALA A 571 130.61 78.74 -26.04
CA ALA A 571 130.18 80.00 -25.42
C ALA A 571 131.35 80.79 -24.81
N GLU A 572 132.36 80.12 -24.25
CA GLU A 572 133.59 80.79 -23.80
C GLU A 572 134.43 81.33 -24.98
N GLU A 573 134.43 80.65 -26.12
CA GLU A 573 135.07 81.13 -27.35
C GLU A 573 134.22 82.19 -28.08
N ALA A 574 132.90 82.04 -28.13
CA ALA A 574 131.96 83.01 -28.67
C ALA A 574 131.91 84.28 -27.82
N ALA A 575 132.03 84.21 -26.49
CA ALA A 575 132.22 85.40 -25.65
C ALA A 575 133.53 86.12 -25.99
N ARG A 576 134.62 85.37 -26.21
CA ARG A 576 135.91 85.91 -26.69
C ARG A 576 135.87 86.45 -28.13
N ALA A 577 134.88 86.06 -28.93
CA ALA A 577 134.62 86.60 -30.26
C ALA A 577 133.70 87.84 -30.22
N ALA A 578 132.59 87.76 -29.47
CA ALA A 578 131.58 88.82 -29.32
C ALA A 578 132.15 90.10 -28.69
N VAL A 579 133.17 90.00 -27.82
CA VAL A 579 133.92 91.19 -27.36
C VAL A 579 134.55 91.91 -28.55
N ARG A 580 135.21 91.20 -29.48
CA ARG A 580 135.80 91.80 -30.70
C ARG A 580 134.72 92.32 -31.66
N GLU A 581 133.61 91.61 -31.79
CA GLU A 581 132.49 92.06 -32.63
C GLU A 581 131.78 93.30 -32.03
N SER A 582 131.78 93.47 -30.71
CA SER A 582 131.29 94.71 -30.06
C SER A 582 132.17 95.92 -30.40
N GLU A 583 133.49 95.71 -30.55
CA GLU A 583 134.43 96.75 -30.98
C GLU A 583 134.27 97.09 -32.48
N GLU A 584 133.91 96.12 -33.33
CA GLU A 584 133.57 96.38 -34.74
C GLU A 584 132.18 97.02 -34.95
N THR A 585 131.17 96.58 -34.21
CA THR A 585 129.77 97.07 -34.38
C THR A 585 129.62 98.51 -33.93
N ALA A 586 130.32 98.92 -32.86
CA ALA A 586 130.44 100.32 -32.45
C ALA A 586 131.01 101.23 -33.58
N ALA A 587 131.88 100.70 -34.45
CA ALA A 587 132.33 101.43 -35.63
C ALA A 587 131.25 101.47 -36.74
N ARG A 588 130.50 100.38 -36.95
CA ARG A 588 129.45 100.28 -37.99
C ARG A 588 128.23 101.17 -37.73
N GLU A 589 127.75 101.26 -36.49
CA GLU A 589 126.57 102.08 -36.15
C GLU A 589 126.77 103.58 -36.44
N SER A 590 128.02 104.05 -36.38
CA SER A 590 128.37 105.44 -36.74
C SER A 590 128.09 105.78 -38.21
N ALA A 591 128.00 104.78 -39.10
CA ALA A 591 127.75 104.96 -40.52
C ALA A 591 126.26 104.87 -40.89
N THR A 592 125.52 103.89 -40.38
CA THR A 592 124.12 103.61 -40.79
C THR A 592 123.14 104.74 -40.42
N LEU A 593 123.43 105.51 -39.37
CA LEU A 593 122.69 106.72 -38.99
C LEU A 593 122.75 107.86 -40.04
N ALA A 594 123.64 107.78 -41.03
CA ALA A 594 123.62 108.66 -42.20
C ALA A 594 122.55 108.26 -43.22
N GLU A 595 122.31 106.95 -43.39
CA GLU A 595 121.50 106.40 -44.49
C GLU A 595 119.99 106.50 -44.24
N HIS A 596 119.51 106.19 -43.02
CA HIS A 596 118.06 106.23 -42.70
C HIS A 596 117.42 107.60 -43.02
N ARG A 597 118.19 108.69 -43.00
CA ARG A 597 117.73 110.05 -43.32
C ARG A 597 117.44 110.29 -44.80
N THR A 598 117.68 109.35 -45.71
CA THR A 598 117.32 109.47 -47.14
C THR A 598 115.93 108.88 -47.41
N ALA A 599 115.77 107.57 -47.19
CA ALA A 599 114.60 106.75 -47.57
C ALA A 599 113.26 107.18 -46.96
N GLN A 600 113.27 107.92 -45.84
CA GLN A 600 112.03 108.39 -45.20
C GLN A 600 111.22 109.38 -46.07
N ARG A 601 111.83 109.98 -47.11
CA ARG A 601 111.12 110.88 -48.04
C ARG A 601 110.23 110.12 -49.02
N ASP A 602 110.74 109.03 -49.59
CA ASP A 602 110.13 108.34 -50.73
C ASP A 602 108.78 107.69 -50.38
N LEU A 603 108.64 107.22 -49.13
CA LEU A 603 107.41 106.61 -48.62
C LEU A 603 106.19 107.54 -48.66
N THR A 604 106.38 108.86 -48.61
CA THR A 604 105.25 109.82 -48.61
C THR A 604 104.60 109.96 -49.99
N HIS A 605 105.40 109.89 -51.07
CA HIS A 605 104.93 110.04 -52.45
C HIS A 605 104.03 108.87 -52.90
N MET A 606 104.28 107.65 -52.39
CA MET A 606 103.54 106.45 -52.80
C MET A 606 102.11 106.37 -52.25
N GLN A 607 101.74 107.19 -51.26
CA GLN A 607 100.43 107.08 -50.60
C GLN A 607 99.31 107.81 -51.37
N GLU A 608 99.62 108.98 -51.97
CA GLU A 608 98.62 109.83 -52.64
C GLU A 608 98.08 109.22 -53.95
N GLU A 609 98.89 108.43 -54.66
CA GLU A 609 98.47 107.80 -55.93
C GLU A 609 97.42 106.68 -55.71
N LEU A 610 97.54 105.93 -54.61
CA LEU A 610 96.66 104.79 -54.30
C LEU A 610 95.22 105.20 -53.97
N GLU A 611 95.01 106.39 -53.40
CA GLU A 611 93.66 106.89 -53.11
C GLU A 611 92.91 107.29 -54.38
N ARG A 612 93.63 107.87 -55.35
CA ARG A 612 93.06 108.36 -56.61
C ARG A 612 92.45 107.25 -57.47
N LEU A 613 93.08 106.07 -57.49
CA LEU A 613 92.58 104.88 -58.20
C LEU A 613 91.33 104.26 -57.54
N ARG A 614 91.16 104.41 -56.22
CA ARG A 614 90.00 103.86 -55.48
C ARG A 614 88.68 104.57 -55.79
N GLY A 615 88.72 105.81 -56.27
CA GLY A 615 87.53 106.55 -56.70
C GLY A 615 86.89 105.95 -57.95
N GLN A 616 87.69 105.82 -59.02
CA GLN A 616 87.24 105.34 -60.34
C GLN A 616 86.61 103.93 -60.30
N TYR A 617 87.10 103.07 -59.40
CA TYR A 617 86.55 101.72 -59.22
C TYR A 617 85.11 101.71 -58.69
N LYS A 618 84.64 102.74 -57.97
CA LYS A 618 83.27 102.78 -57.43
C LYS A 618 82.23 103.08 -58.51
N GLU A 619 82.51 104.02 -59.40
CA GLU A 619 81.59 104.43 -60.47
C GLU A 619 81.28 103.28 -61.43
N VAL A 620 82.32 102.49 -61.78
CA VAL A 620 82.18 101.29 -62.63
C VAL A 620 81.34 100.20 -61.95
N VAL A 621 81.40 100.06 -60.63
CA VAL A 621 80.58 99.09 -59.87
C VAL A 621 79.10 99.49 -59.85
N GLU A 622 78.77 100.77 -59.67
CA GLU A 622 77.37 101.22 -59.76
C GLU A 622 76.78 101.05 -61.16
N GLN A 623 77.53 101.37 -62.21
CA GLN A 623 77.09 101.14 -63.60
C GLN A 623 76.84 99.66 -63.86
N ARG A 624 77.72 98.79 -63.35
CA ARG A 624 77.57 97.33 -63.43
C ARG A 624 76.34 96.82 -62.68
N GLN A 625 76.02 97.37 -61.50
CA GLN A 625 74.82 96.98 -60.75
C GLN A 625 73.52 97.34 -61.48
N ARG A 626 73.45 98.49 -62.17
CA ARG A 626 72.29 98.87 -62.99
C ARG A 626 72.09 97.89 -64.14
N ALA A 627 73.15 97.61 -64.91
CA ALA A 627 73.13 96.61 -65.98
C ALA A 627 72.85 95.17 -65.49
N GLN A 628 73.19 94.85 -64.23
CA GLN A 628 72.96 93.52 -63.67
C GLN A 628 71.49 93.31 -63.22
N VAL A 629 70.76 94.36 -62.85
CA VAL A 629 69.29 94.29 -62.66
C VAL A 629 68.56 94.08 -63.99
N GLU A 630 69.09 94.61 -65.10
CA GLU A 630 68.61 94.29 -66.46
C GLU A 630 68.99 92.85 -66.86
N ALA A 631 70.22 92.41 -66.52
CA ALA A 631 70.66 91.04 -66.76
C ALA A 631 69.89 89.99 -65.93
N ASP A 632 69.38 90.35 -64.75
CA ASP A 632 68.57 89.45 -63.92
C ASP A 632 67.06 89.50 -64.25
N GLN A 633 66.58 90.58 -64.88
CA GLN A 633 65.35 90.52 -65.69
C GLN A 633 65.49 89.58 -66.90
N LEU A 634 66.72 89.39 -67.41
CA LEU A 634 67.08 88.33 -68.35
C LEU A 634 67.58 87.05 -67.66
N ARG A 635 67.56 86.94 -66.32
CA ARG A 635 67.83 85.71 -65.54
C ARG A 635 66.57 85.08 -64.96
N ALA A 636 65.44 85.75 -65.12
CA ALA A 636 64.20 85.11 -65.57
C ALA A 636 64.38 84.30 -66.89
N ALA A 637 65.56 84.35 -67.54
CA ALA A 637 66.05 83.38 -68.51
C ALA A 637 67.44 82.75 -68.15
N SER A 638 67.60 82.31 -66.88
CA SER A 638 68.52 81.26 -66.35
C SER A 638 69.88 81.63 -65.70
N GLY A 639 70.14 81.07 -64.49
CA GLY A 639 71.52 80.73 -64.04
C GLY A 639 71.95 81.06 -62.60
N GLU A 640 71.67 80.15 -61.66
CA GLU A 640 72.52 79.72 -60.51
C GLU A 640 73.01 80.68 -59.39
N GLY A 641 73.00 80.15 -58.15
CA GLY A 641 73.67 80.67 -56.96
C GLY A 641 74.04 79.52 -56.00
N SER A 642 75.16 79.63 -55.28
CA SER A 642 75.82 78.46 -54.64
C SER A 642 75.82 78.44 -53.11
N THR A 643 76.12 79.56 -52.43
CA THR A 643 76.38 79.55 -50.98
C THR A 643 75.12 79.62 -50.11
N LEU A 644 74.17 80.52 -50.42
CA LEU A 644 72.86 80.52 -49.75
C LEU A 644 72.08 79.21 -50.04
N ALA A 645 72.32 78.61 -51.20
CA ALA A 645 71.76 77.31 -51.56
C ALA A 645 72.23 76.19 -50.63
N GLN A 646 73.46 76.23 -50.09
CA GLN A 646 73.94 75.21 -49.14
C GLN A 646 73.26 75.28 -47.76
N GLU A 647 72.90 76.47 -47.27
CA GLU A 647 72.17 76.60 -46.00
C GLU A 647 70.68 76.29 -46.15
N LEU A 648 70.08 76.63 -47.29
CA LEU A 648 68.75 76.14 -47.66
C LEU A 648 68.75 74.62 -47.84
N GLN A 649 69.77 74.05 -48.49
CA GLN A 649 69.92 72.59 -48.65
C GLN A 649 69.95 71.89 -47.28
N ARG A 650 70.76 72.35 -46.32
CA ARG A 650 70.77 71.76 -44.96
C ARG A 650 69.42 71.84 -44.26
N ARG A 651 68.61 72.88 -44.50
CA ARG A 651 67.23 72.96 -43.99
C ARG A 651 66.30 72.00 -44.73
N CYS A 652 66.44 71.83 -46.03
CA CYS A 652 65.75 70.79 -46.79
C CYS A 652 66.13 69.38 -46.29
N ASP A 653 67.40 69.09 -46.05
CA ASP A 653 67.88 67.79 -45.57
C ASP A 653 67.32 67.42 -44.18
N VAL A 654 67.01 68.41 -43.34
CA VAL A 654 66.31 68.22 -42.05
C VAL A 654 64.82 68.03 -42.28
N LEU A 655 64.18 68.89 -43.07
CA LEU A 655 62.75 68.79 -43.38
C LEU A 655 62.40 67.49 -44.13
N ASP A 656 63.29 66.97 -44.98
CA ASP A 656 63.12 65.70 -45.68
C ASP A 656 63.32 64.48 -44.75
N LYS A 657 64.12 64.61 -43.67
CA LYS A 657 64.16 63.60 -42.59
C LYS A 657 62.88 63.62 -41.76
N GLU A 658 62.46 64.80 -41.30
CA GLU A 658 61.18 64.96 -40.56
C GLU A 658 60.00 64.44 -41.40
N LYS A 659 59.97 64.74 -42.70
CA LYS A 659 59.00 64.22 -43.68
C LYS A 659 59.11 62.71 -43.92
N ALA A 660 60.31 62.11 -43.89
CA ALA A 660 60.48 60.67 -43.96
C ALA A 660 60.00 59.97 -42.67
N GLU A 661 60.32 60.53 -41.51
CA GLU A 661 59.85 60.04 -40.21
C GLU A 661 58.32 60.13 -40.11
N LEU A 662 57.73 61.29 -40.46
CA LEU A 662 56.28 61.46 -40.58
C LEU A 662 55.65 60.51 -41.60
N ALA A 663 56.31 60.23 -42.73
CA ALA A 663 55.82 59.26 -43.72
C ALA A 663 55.81 57.82 -43.17
N THR A 664 56.83 57.41 -42.41
CA THR A 664 56.85 56.08 -41.77
C THR A 664 55.85 55.99 -40.62
N ALA A 665 55.68 57.05 -39.82
CA ALA A 665 54.64 57.12 -38.79
C ALA A 665 53.23 57.02 -39.40
N LEU A 666 52.96 57.77 -40.48
CA LEU A 666 51.68 57.75 -41.19
C LEU A 666 51.44 56.43 -41.94
N ALA A 667 52.48 55.74 -42.41
CA ALA A 667 52.36 54.38 -42.95
C ALA A 667 52.04 53.34 -41.86
N ASN A 668 52.73 53.42 -40.71
CA ASN A 668 52.47 52.56 -39.56
C ASN A 668 51.04 52.78 -39.03
N GLU A 669 50.60 54.02 -38.89
CA GLU A 669 49.25 54.34 -38.42
C GLU A 669 48.18 53.88 -39.42
N LYS A 670 48.37 54.07 -40.74
CA LYS A 670 47.50 53.47 -41.76
C LYS A 670 47.40 51.95 -41.59
N SER A 671 48.52 51.24 -41.44
CA SER A 671 48.50 49.78 -41.22
C SER A 671 47.79 49.36 -39.92
N SER A 672 47.77 50.24 -38.91
CA SER A 672 47.05 50.03 -37.64
C SER A 672 45.54 50.28 -37.81
N GLN A 673 45.17 51.34 -38.54
CA GLN A 673 43.78 51.65 -38.92
C GLN A 673 43.20 50.55 -39.83
N GLU A 674 43.96 50.06 -40.80
CA GLU A 674 43.59 48.92 -41.68
C GLU A 674 43.34 47.64 -40.89
N ARG A 675 44.21 47.30 -39.92
CA ARG A 675 43.98 46.14 -39.02
C ARG A 675 42.72 46.31 -38.17
N ARG A 676 42.52 47.49 -37.56
CA ARG A 676 41.32 47.80 -36.77
C ARG A 676 40.03 47.76 -37.60
N TYR A 677 40.09 48.22 -38.86
CA TYR A 677 38.98 48.13 -39.80
C TYR A 677 38.71 46.68 -40.20
N ALA A 678 39.75 45.87 -40.44
CA ALA A 678 39.60 44.46 -40.76
C ALA A 678 38.97 43.65 -39.62
N THR A 679 39.38 43.89 -38.36
CA THR A 679 38.75 43.24 -37.19
C THR A 679 37.30 43.69 -37.02
N LEU A 680 37.02 45.00 -37.02
CA LEU A 680 35.64 45.52 -36.93
C LEU A 680 34.74 44.99 -38.06
N HIS A 681 35.27 44.82 -39.27
CA HIS A 681 34.50 44.26 -40.38
C HIS A 681 34.25 42.74 -40.23
N ALA A 682 35.19 42.00 -39.64
CA ALA A 682 35.00 40.59 -39.30
C ALA A 682 33.94 40.42 -38.20
N ASP A 683 34.04 41.20 -37.12
CA ASP A 683 33.09 41.19 -36.00
C ASP A 683 31.68 41.58 -36.46
N TRP A 684 31.55 42.61 -37.30
CA TRP A 684 30.29 43.01 -37.92
C TRP A 684 29.69 41.88 -38.78
N LYS A 685 30.50 41.18 -39.58
CA LYS A 685 30.06 40.00 -40.36
C LYS A 685 29.68 38.80 -39.49
N ALA A 686 30.28 38.64 -38.31
CA ALA A 686 29.89 37.61 -37.33
C ALA A 686 28.53 37.97 -36.69
N ALA A 687 28.36 39.21 -36.25
CA ALA A 687 27.11 39.71 -35.69
C ALA A 687 25.94 39.67 -36.70
N GLU A 688 26.19 39.98 -37.98
CA GLU A 688 25.18 39.89 -39.04
C GLU A 688 24.72 38.44 -39.28
N LYS A 689 25.64 37.46 -39.26
CA LYS A 689 25.29 36.03 -39.31
C LYS A 689 24.48 35.58 -38.10
N ALA A 690 24.87 35.98 -36.89
CA ALA A 690 24.10 35.68 -35.67
C ALA A 690 22.68 36.28 -35.74
N ARG A 691 22.56 37.52 -36.20
CA ARG A 691 21.27 38.19 -36.43
C ARG A 691 20.42 37.48 -37.49
N ALA A 692 21.03 36.89 -38.52
CA ALA A 692 20.31 36.11 -39.54
C ALA A 692 19.78 34.79 -38.96
N LEU A 693 20.58 34.05 -38.17
CA LEU A 693 20.13 32.83 -37.49
C LEU A 693 18.93 33.08 -36.57
N ILE A 694 19.00 34.12 -35.73
CA ILE A 694 17.90 34.52 -34.84
C ILE A 694 16.64 34.92 -35.65
N GLN A 695 16.78 35.47 -36.87
CA GLN A 695 15.63 35.76 -37.73
C GLN A 695 14.98 34.49 -38.30
N GLU A 696 15.74 33.45 -38.63
CA GLU A 696 15.16 32.15 -39.03
C GLU A 696 14.54 31.39 -37.85
N GLU A 697 15.12 31.49 -36.65
CA GLU A 697 14.51 30.99 -35.41
C GLU A 697 13.17 31.70 -35.13
N VAL A 698 13.12 33.04 -35.23
CA VAL A 698 11.88 33.80 -35.06
C VAL A 698 10.85 33.47 -36.16
N LYS A 699 11.26 33.20 -37.41
CA LYS A 699 10.36 32.75 -38.48
C LYS A 699 9.79 31.35 -38.20
N THR A 700 10.64 30.40 -37.80
CA THR A 700 10.22 29.01 -37.53
C THR A 700 9.41 28.87 -36.24
N LEU A 701 9.66 29.71 -35.23
CA LEU A 701 8.77 29.86 -34.07
C LEU A 701 7.41 30.44 -34.49
N ARG A 702 7.37 31.48 -35.34
CA ARG A 702 6.11 32.04 -35.85
C ARG A 702 5.30 31.06 -36.70
N SER A 703 5.94 30.24 -37.55
CA SER A 703 5.23 29.20 -38.30
C SER A 703 4.66 28.13 -37.37
N ARG A 704 5.44 27.66 -36.39
CA ARG A 704 4.96 26.72 -35.36
C ARG A 704 3.79 27.28 -34.55
N CYS A 705 3.82 28.55 -34.14
CA CYS A 705 2.69 29.20 -33.48
C CYS A 705 1.43 29.20 -34.37
N ALA A 706 1.56 29.60 -35.64
CA ALA A 706 0.44 29.63 -36.59
C ALA A 706 -0.08 28.21 -36.95
N GLU A 707 0.76 27.18 -36.86
CA GLU A 707 0.38 25.77 -37.01
C GLU A 707 -0.38 25.27 -35.77
N VAL A 708 0.09 25.59 -34.56
CA VAL A 708 -0.59 25.27 -33.29
C VAL A 708 -1.94 25.99 -33.18
N GLU A 709 -2.04 27.26 -33.57
CA GLU A 709 -3.31 27.99 -33.62
C GLU A 709 -4.29 27.36 -34.61
N LYS A 710 -3.83 26.94 -35.81
CA LYS A 710 -4.67 26.23 -36.78
C LYS A 710 -5.11 24.85 -36.28
N ALA A 711 -4.23 24.11 -35.62
CA ALA A 711 -4.55 22.82 -35.02
C ALA A 711 -5.64 22.99 -33.94
N ARG A 712 -5.45 23.93 -33.02
CA ARG A 712 -6.42 24.26 -31.97
C ARG A 712 -7.77 24.71 -32.55
N MET A 713 -7.78 25.59 -33.56
CA MET A 713 -9.03 26.05 -34.22
C MET A 713 -9.69 24.97 -35.12
N ALA A 714 -9.01 23.85 -35.38
CA ALA A 714 -9.60 22.66 -35.99
C ALA A 714 -10.16 21.71 -34.91
N GLU A 715 -9.43 21.54 -33.81
CA GLU A 715 -9.84 20.79 -32.62
C GLU A 715 -11.11 21.38 -31.98
N ASP A 716 -11.14 22.71 -31.76
CA ASP A 716 -12.29 23.46 -31.20
C ASP A 716 -13.55 23.37 -32.07
N ARG A 717 -13.42 23.13 -33.39
CA ARG A 717 -14.57 22.82 -34.26
C ARG A 717 -14.96 21.35 -34.15
N GLN A 718 -13.98 20.46 -34.15
CA GLN A 718 -14.25 19.02 -34.04
C GLN A 718 -14.88 18.65 -32.69
N THR A 719 -14.60 19.38 -31.60
CA THR A 719 -15.30 19.23 -30.32
C THR A 719 -16.74 19.75 -30.40
N GLN A 720 -16.98 20.92 -31.00
CA GLN A 720 -18.33 21.46 -31.19
C GLN A 720 -19.23 20.55 -32.05
N ASP A 721 -18.71 20.01 -33.15
CA ASP A 721 -19.45 19.07 -34.01
C ASP A 721 -19.73 17.75 -33.28
N LYS A 722 -18.75 17.21 -32.53
CA LYS A 722 -18.95 16.04 -31.66
C LYS A 722 -20.03 16.30 -30.61
N GLU A 723 -20.00 17.46 -29.94
CA GLU A 723 -20.99 17.82 -28.93
C GLU A 723 -22.41 17.96 -29.50
N GLN A 724 -22.56 18.56 -30.69
CA GLN A 724 -23.88 18.65 -31.34
C GLN A 724 -24.42 17.27 -31.71
N LEU A 725 -23.60 16.43 -32.36
CA LEU A 725 -23.98 15.05 -32.70
C LEU A 725 -24.26 14.21 -31.45
N MET A 726 -23.51 14.39 -30.36
CA MET A 726 -23.79 13.76 -29.06
C MET A 726 -25.16 14.17 -28.51
N ARG A 727 -25.49 15.47 -28.51
CA ARG A 727 -26.78 15.97 -27.99
C ARG A 727 -27.98 15.44 -28.80
N GLU A 728 -27.89 15.40 -30.12
CA GLU A 728 -28.96 14.83 -30.95
C GLU A 728 -29.04 13.30 -30.83
N ASN A 729 -27.92 12.61 -30.74
CA ASN A 729 -27.89 11.16 -30.53
C ASN A 729 -28.51 10.78 -29.17
N ILE A 730 -28.18 11.51 -28.10
CA ILE A 730 -28.80 11.38 -26.78
C ILE A 730 -30.33 11.54 -26.89
N ARG A 731 -30.82 12.63 -27.49
CA ARG A 731 -32.26 12.89 -27.63
C ARG A 731 -33.00 11.79 -28.42
N LEU A 732 -32.45 11.31 -29.52
CA LEU A 732 -33.06 10.23 -30.30
C LEU A 732 -33.02 8.90 -29.54
N HIS A 733 -31.95 8.66 -28.78
CA HIS A 733 -31.80 7.48 -27.94
C HIS A 733 -32.81 7.49 -26.78
N GLU A 734 -33.05 8.64 -26.12
CA GLU A 734 -34.10 8.84 -25.12
C GLU A 734 -35.50 8.50 -25.66
N GLN A 735 -35.85 9.01 -26.84
CA GLN A 735 -37.15 8.74 -27.46
C GLN A 735 -37.33 7.27 -27.85
N TYR A 736 -36.29 6.65 -28.42
CA TYR A 736 -36.29 5.22 -28.74
C TYR A 736 -36.42 4.36 -27.47
N GLN A 737 -35.70 4.70 -26.40
CA GLN A 737 -35.83 4.03 -25.11
C GLN A 737 -37.25 4.12 -24.52
N LEU A 738 -37.94 5.27 -24.64
CA LEU A 738 -39.30 5.42 -24.10
C LEU A 738 -40.29 4.46 -24.77
N ILE A 739 -40.30 4.41 -26.10
CA ILE A 739 -41.18 3.51 -26.87
C ILE A 739 -40.84 2.04 -26.58
N GLN A 740 -39.55 1.71 -26.43
CA GLN A 740 -39.14 0.37 -26.00
C GLN A 740 -39.68 0.01 -24.61
N LYS A 741 -39.61 0.91 -23.62
CA LYS A 741 -40.08 0.69 -22.23
C LYS A 741 -41.59 0.39 -22.17
N GLU A 742 -42.41 1.13 -22.91
CA GLU A 742 -43.86 0.86 -23.03
C GLU A 742 -44.12 -0.50 -23.68
N CYS A 743 -43.41 -0.79 -24.77
CA CYS A 743 -43.52 -2.03 -25.53
C CYS A 743 -42.96 -3.27 -24.80
N THR A 744 -42.17 -3.10 -23.74
CA THR A 744 -41.80 -4.18 -22.80
C THR A 744 -42.84 -4.35 -21.70
N GLY A 745 -43.32 -3.26 -21.09
CA GLY A 745 -44.27 -3.31 -19.96
C GLY A 745 -45.55 -4.11 -20.25
N LEU A 746 -46.25 -3.80 -21.34
CA LEU A 746 -47.46 -4.54 -21.75
C LEU A 746 -47.18 -6.03 -22.06
N ARG A 747 -45.96 -6.35 -22.51
CA ARG A 747 -45.51 -7.74 -22.73
C ARG A 747 -45.08 -8.43 -21.43
N GLU A 748 -44.88 -7.70 -20.35
CA GLU A 748 -44.54 -8.21 -19.03
C GLU A 748 -45.80 -8.44 -18.18
N GLU A 749 -46.81 -7.56 -18.26
CA GLU A 749 -48.14 -7.80 -17.65
C GLU A 749 -48.78 -9.11 -18.13
N VAL A 750 -48.80 -9.35 -19.44
CA VAL A 750 -49.36 -10.58 -20.04
C VAL A 750 -48.52 -11.82 -19.69
N LYS A 751 -47.21 -11.66 -19.45
CA LYS A 751 -46.37 -12.76 -18.91
C LYS A 751 -46.69 -13.00 -17.43
N ALA A 752 -46.83 -11.94 -16.63
CA ALA A 752 -47.10 -12.02 -15.20
C ALA A 752 -48.44 -12.73 -14.91
N LEU A 753 -49.50 -12.43 -15.65
CA LEU A 753 -50.79 -13.15 -15.52
C LEU A 753 -50.67 -14.65 -15.85
N LYS A 754 -49.89 -15.00 -16.89
CA LYS A 754 -49.64 -16.42 -17.23
C LYS A 754 -48.71 -17.10 -16.22
N GLN A 755 -47.75 -16.38 -15.67
CA GLN A 755 -46.88 -16.86 -14.59
C GLN A 755 -47.66 -17.06 -13.29
N ARG A 756 -48.67 -16.22 -12.99
CA ARG A 756 -49.54 -16.37 -11.82
C ARG A 756 -50.32 -17.68 -11.85
N ALA A 757 -51.05 -17.97 -12.93
CA ALA A 757 -51.79 -19.22 -13.08
C ALA A 757 -50.89 -20.49 -13.04
N VAL A 758 -49.65 -20.40 -13.53
CA VAL A 758 -48.64 -21.47 -13.37
C VAL A 758 -48.14 -21.55 -11.93
N GLY A 759 -47.98 -20.40 -11.27
CA GLY A 759 -47.66 -20.25 -9.86
C GLY A 759 -48.71 -20.89 -8.94
N ASP A 760 -50.00 -20.65 -9.17
CA ASP A 760 -51.10 -21.22 -8.37
C ASP A 760 -51.10 -22.76 -8.46
N ALA A 761 -50.93 -23.32 -9.66
CA ALA A 761 -50.79 -24.76 -9.89
C ALA A 761 -49.47 -25.35 -9.34
N GLN A 762 -48.40 -24.54 -9.26
CA GLN A 762 -47.15 -24.91 -8.60
C GLN A 762 -47.27 -24.82 -7.07
N TRP A 763 -48.06 -23.88 -6.56
CA TRP A 763 -48.32 -23.64 -5.14
C TRP A 763 -49.14 -24.77 -4.55
N HIS A 764 -50.19 -25.27 -5.22
CA HIS A 764 -50.89 -26.48 -4.77
C HIS A 764 -49.96 -27.70 -4.66
N ARG A 765 -49.02 -27.88 -5.61
CA ARG A 765 -48.00 -28.95 -5.52
C ARG A 765 -47.01 -28.73 -4.37
N GLN A 766 -46.61 -27.47 -4.13
CA GLN A 766 -45.79 -27.11 -2.98
C GLN A 766 -46.52 -27.35 -1.66
N MET A 767 -47.84 -27.09 -1.62
CA MET A 767 -48.71 -27.39 -0.48
C MET A 767 -48.81 -28.90 -0.20
N GLU A 768 -49.00 -29.72 -1.23
CA GLU A 768 -48.94 -31.18 -1.08
C GLU A 768 -47.56 -31.65 -0.59
N ASP A 769 -46.47 -31.11 -1.15
CA ASP A 769 -45.10 -31.44 -0.74
C ASP A 769 -44.76 -30.93 0.66
N LEU A 770 -45.34 -29.81 1.11
CA LEU A 770 -45.23 -29.31 2.47
C LEU A 770 -46.03 -30.18 3.43
N GLN A 771 -47.24 -30.63 3.08
CA GLN A 771 -48.01 -31.58 3.89
C GLN A 771 -47.32 -32.97 3.98
N ARG A 772 -46.63 -33.42 2.92
CA ARG A 772 -45.75 -34.60 2.97
C ARG A 772 -44.59 -34.36 3.93
N ARG A 773 -43.85 -33.27 3.75
CA ARG A 773 -42.71 -32.90 4.61
C ARG A 773 -43.09 -32.62 6.06
N LEU A 774 -44.31 -32.18 6.35
CA LEU A 774 -44.85 -32.01 7.70
C LEU A 774 -45.14 -33.36 8.37
N ARG A 775 -45.55 -34.38 7.60
CA ARG A 775 -45.66 -35.77 8.09
C ARG A 775 -44.28 -36.45 8.24
N GLU A 776 -43.32 -36.12 7.38
CA GLU A 776 -41.93 -36.58 7.45
C GLU A 776 -41.10 -35.84 8.54
N LEU A 777 -41.53 -34.65 8.97
CA LEU A 777 -40.79 -33.79 9.89
C LEU A 777 -40.54 -34.40 11.28
N PRO A 778 -41.49 -35.11 11.92
CA PRO A 778 -41.24 -35.87 13.13
C PRO A 778 -40.17 -36.95 12.94
N GLU A 779 -40.22 -37.70 11.83
CA GLU A 779 -39.24 -38.75 11.50
C GLU A 779 -37.85 -38.14 11.26
N LEU A 780 -37.77 -37.04 10.50
CA LEU A 780 -36.53 -36.29 10.26
C LEU A 780 -35.99 -35.63 11.52
N ARG A 781 -36.84 -35.15 12.44
CA ARG A 781 -36.42 -34.68 13.78
C ARG A 781 -35.86 -35.82 14.60
N GLN A 782 -36.54 -36.97 14.65
CA GLN A 782 -36.07 -38.16 15.39
C GLN A 782 -34.76 -38.70 14.82
N ALA A 783 -34.60 -38.71 13.49
CA ALA A 783 -33.37 -39.07 12.79
C ALA A 783 -32.24 -38.05 13.02
N ALA A 784 -32.54 -36.74 13.00
CA ALA A 784 -31.56 -35.70 13.30
C ALA A 784 -31.14 -35.70 14.79
N GLU A 785 -32.03 -36.07 15.71
CA GLU A 785 -31.68 -36.31 17.10
C GLU A 785 -30.87 -37.59 17.30
N ALA A 786 -31.18 -38.68 16.58
CA ALA A 786 -30.34 -39.88 16.56
C ALA A 786 -28.93 -39.54 16.05
N ALA A 787 -28.84 -38.88 14.89
CA ALA A 787 -27.58 -38.39 14.33
C ALA A 787 -26.85 -37.42 15.26
N ARG A 788 -27.54 -36.59 16.07
CA ARG A 788 -26.91 -35.77 17.12
C ARG A 788 -26.41 -36.60 18.30
N ARG A 789 -27.17 -37.59 18.77
CA ARG A 789 -26.73 -38.52 19.82
C ARG A 789 -25.50 -39.30 19.36
N ASP A 790 -25.49 -39.76 18.12
CA ASP A 790 -24.39 -40.53 17.55
C ASP A 790 -23.19 -39.65 17.16
N ALA A 791 -23.39 -38.41 16.73
CA ALA A 791 -22.32 -37.43 16.57
C ALA A 791 -21.72 -36.97 17.92
N LEU A 792 -22.52 -36.93 19.00
CA LEU A 792 -22.02 -36.70 20.35
C LEU A 792 -21.22 -37.90 20.86
N LYS A 793 -21.69 -39.14 20.68
CA LYS A 793 -20.89 -40.35 20.93
C LYS A 793 -19.59 -40.34 20.13
N ALA A 794 -19.65 -40.06 18.82
CA ALA A 794 -18.45 -39.98 17.97
C ALA A 794 -17.51 -38.83 18.39
N LYS A 795 -18.03 -37.74 18.97
CA LYS A 795 -17.23 -36.68 19.60
C LYS A 795 -16.59 -37.15 20.91
N GLU A 796 -17.32 -37.87 21.75
CA GLU A 796 -16.82 -38.47 22.99
C GLU A 796 -15.75 -39.54 22.70
N GLU A 797 -15.99 -40.41 21.71
CA GLU A 797 -15.04 -41.39 21.18
C GLU A 797 -13.81 -40.72 20.54
N THR A 798 -13.97 -39.66 19.74
CA THR A 798 -12.80 -38.95 19.18
C THR A 798 -12.08 -38.07 20.21
N GLU A 799 -12.74 -37.61 21.27
CA GLU A 799 -12.07 -37.01 22.42
C GLU A 799 -11.38 -38.06 23.31
N LEU A 800 -11.94 -39.28 23.44
CA LEU A 800 -11.26 -40.42 24.06
C LEU A 800 -10.04 -40.82 23.24
N LEU A 801 -10.15 -41.00 21.93
CA LEU A 801 -9.03 -41.26 21.02
C LEU A 801 -8.00 -40.11 21.02
N ARG A 802 -8.39 -38.85 21.22
CA ARG A 802 -7.45 -37.74 21.47
C ARG A 802 -6.76 -37.88 22.82
N ARG A 803 -7.49 -38.15 23.91
CA ARG A 803 -6.92 -38.38 25.25
C ARG A 803 -5.99 -39.60 25.25
N GLU A 804 -6.32 -40.67 24.54
CA GLU A 804 -5.48 -41.85 24.34
C GLU A 804 -4.28 -41.52 23.46
N ARG A 805 -4.45 -40.80 22.34
CA ARG A 805 -3.33 -40.33 21.51
C ARG A 805 -2.41 -39.36 22.25
N ASP A 806 -2.92 -38.54 23.15
CA ASP A 806 -2.12 -37.60 23.96
C ASP A 806 -1.46 -38.31 25.15
N GLN A 807 -2.10 -39.34 25.71
CA GLN A 807 -1.45 -40.27 26.64
C GLN A 807 -0.39 -41.13 25.94
N LEU A 808 -0.62 -41.55 24.69
CA LEU A 808 0.34 -42.28 23.87
C LEU A 808 1.48 -41.36 23.42
N SER A 809 1.22 -40.10 23.07
CA SER A 809 2.26 -39.08 22.86
C SER A 809 3.06 -38.93 24.13
N LYS A 810 2.44 -38.63 25.28
CA LYS A 810 3.18 -38.50 26.55
C LYS A 810 3.94 -39.77 26.95
N LYS A 811 3.42 -40.97 26.64
CA LYS A 811 4.15 -42.23 26.80
C LYS A 811 5.29 -42.37 25.80
N LEU A 812 5.14 -41.90 24.56
CA LEU A 812 6.15 -41.97 23.50
C LEU A 812 7.23 -40.90 23.70
N ASP A 813 6.87 -39.70 24.16
CA ASP A 813 7.77 -38.65 24.64
C ASP A 813 8.53 -39.13 25.89
N ALA A 814 7.86 -39.79 26.84
CA ALA A 814 8.51 -40.44 27.98
C ALA A 814 9.40 -41.61 27.53
N PHE A 815 8.97 -42.45 26.58
CA PHE A 815 9.80 -43.50 25.98
C PHE A 815 10.93 -42.92 25.13
N LEU A 816 10.83 -41.69 24.59
CA LEU A 816 11.90 -41.02 23.87
C LEU A 816 12.88 -40.33 24.82
N GLU A 817 12.45 -39.83 25.98
CA GLU A 817 13.37 -39.38 27.03
C GLU A 817 14.01 -40.58 27.74
N ASP A 818 13.27 -41.62 28.08
CA ASP A 818 13.83 -42.90 28.53
C ASP A 818 14.73 -43.50 27.45
N ALA A 819 14.40 -43.44 26.16
CA ALA A 819 15.29 -43.90 25.09
C ALA A 819 16.48 -42.96 24.84
N LYS A 820 16.42 -41.66 25.19
CA LYS A 820 17.61 -40.78 25.21
C LYS A 820 18.48 -41.05 26.43
N LEU A 821 17.90 -41.40 27.58
CA LEU A 821 18.62 -41.82 28.78
C LEU A 821 19.21 -43.23 28.60
N GLN A 822 18.50 -44.11 27.91
CA GLN A 822 18.94 -45.44 27.48
C GLN A 822 20.02 -45.30 26.40
N ALA A 823 19.84 -44.46 25.38
CA ALA A 823 20.88 -44.19 24.38
C ALA A 823 22.12 -43.54 25.00
N ARG A 824 22.01 -42.69 26.02
CA ARG A 824 23.17 -42.20 26.78
C ARG A 824 23.86 -43.32 27.56
N ARG A 825 23.09 -44.23 28.19
CA ARG A 825 23.63 -45.45 28.81
C ARG A 825 24.18 -46.45 27.79
N GLU A 826 23.70 -46.45 26.55
CA GLU A 826 24.13 -47.32 25.46
C GLU A 826 25.30 -46.72 24.68
N ASP A 827 25.49 -45.40 24.66
CA ASP A 827 26.73 -44.73 24.30
C ASP A 827 27.83 -45.05 25.34
N ASP A 828 27.48 -44.98 26.64
CA ASP A 828 28.37 -45.43 27.73
C ASP A 828 28.67 -46.95 27.62
N PHE A 829 27.67 -47.77 27.27
CA PHE A 829 27.85 -49.22 27.12
C PHE A 829 28.58 -49.59 25.83
N GLU A 830 28.35 -48.90 24.70
CA GLU A 830 29.14 -49.06 23.47
C GLU A 830 30.58 -48.62 23.67
N ARG A 831 30.84 -47.60 24.50
CA ARG A 831 32.20 -47.23 24.88
C ARG A 831 32.90 -48.39 25.59
N VAL A 832 32.24 -48.99 26.59
CA VAL A 832 32.73 -50.20 27.30
C VAL A 832 32.78 -51.45 26.40
N CYS A 833 31.86 -51.59 25.44
CA CYS A 833 31.83 -52.74 24.53
C CYS A 833 32.81 -52.62 23.36
N ARG A 834 33.16 -51.41 22.88
CA ARG A 834 34.28 -51.22 21.96
C ARG A 834 35.62 -51.49 22.67
N GLU A 835 35.71 -51.15 23.96
CA GLU A 835 36.82 -51.54 24.85
C GLU A 835 36.90 -53.07 25.08
N ALA A 836 35.82 -53.83 24.85
CA ALA A 836 35.77 -55.29 25.05
C ALA A 836 35.81 -56.14 23.76
N SER A 837 34.99 -55.84 22.75
CA SER A 837 34.79 -56.67 21.55
C SER A 837 35.99 -56.68 20.59
N ALA A 838 36.90 -55.70 20.70
CA ALA A 838 38.22 -55.73 20.06
C ALA A 838 39.05 -56.98 20.42
N ALA A 839 38.68 -57.70 21.50
CA ALA A 839 39.32 -58.95 21.88
C ALA A 839 38.94 -60.17 21.01
N ALA A 840 37.78 -60.18 20.32
CA ALA A 840 37.03 -61.44 20.10
C ALA A 840 36.91 -62.00 18.65
N GLN A 841 36.68 -61.17 17.62
CA GLN A 841 35.97 -61.58 16.38
C GLN A 841 36.72 -62.51 15.38
N ARG A 842 37.72 -63.29 15.82
CA ARG A 842 38.68 -64.04 14.97
C ARG A 842 38.23 -65.47 14.57
N ILE A 843 36.99 -65.86 14.84
CA ILE A 843 36.66 -67.27 15.19
C ILE A 843 35.88 -68.07 14.10
N GLY A 844 35.42 -67.45 13.01
CA GLY A 844 34.83 -68.16 11.84
C GLY A 844 33.35 -68.54 11.99
N GLY A 845 32.75 -69.41 11.15
CA GLY A 845 33.26 -70.06 9.93
C GLY A 845 32.94 -71.58 9.83
N GLN A 846 32.62 -72.06 8.61
CA GLN A 846 32.40 -73.48 8.19
C GLN A 846 31.01 -74.13 8.41
N VAL A 847 30.75 -75.19 7.62
CA VAL A 847 29.58 -76.12 7.57
C VAL A 847 28.24 -75.50 7.09
N SER A 848 27.64 -75.75 5.92
CA SER A 848 27.73 -76.75 4.81
C SER A 848 26.68 -77.88 4.76
N SER A 849 25.39 -77.54 4.62
CA SER A 849 24.38 -78.36 3.90
C SER A 849 23.08 -77.56 3.67
N ALA A 850 22.35 -77.54 2.54
CA ALA A 850 22.56 -77.65 1.09
C ALA A 850 21.23 -78.17 0.47
N LYS A 851 20.87 -77.70 -0.75
CA LYS A 851 19.78 -78.22 -1.63
C LYS A 851 18.30 -77.99 -1.16
N GLU A 852 17.29 -77.79 -2.04
CA GLU A 852 17.24 -77.42 -3.48
C GLU A 852 15.80 -77.12 -3.97
N ASN A 853 15.67 -76.39 -5.11
CA ASN A 853 14.61 -76.50 -6.15
C ASN A 853 13.12 -76.28 -5.77
N SER A 854 12.14 -76.08 -6.69
CA SER A 854 11.99 -75.42 -8.01
C SER A 854 10.49 -75.61 -8.40
N ALA A 855 9.75 -74.82 -9.19
CA ALA A 855 9.98 -73.70 -10.11
C ALA A 855 8.66 -72.85 -10.20
N ARG A 856 8.41 -71.85 -11.07
CA ARG A 856 9.21 -71.20 -12.15
C ARG A 856 8.71 -69.75 -12.41
N TYR A 857 9.63 -68.79 -12.37
CA TYR A 857 9.76 -67.59 -13.21
C TYR A 857 8.67 -67.20 -14.25
N HIS A 858 8.17 -65.95 -14.18
CA HIS A 858 8.51 -64.80 -15.07
C HIS A 858 7.38 -63.73 -15.12
N VAL A 859 7.54 -62.45 -15.57
CA VAL A 859 8.60 -61.40 -15.44
C VAL A 859 8.25 -60.25 -16.42
N PHE A 860 8.28 -58.99 -15.96
CA PHE A 860 8.37 -57.69 -16.70
C PHE A 860 7.39 -57.46 -17.88
N ARG A 861 6.60 -56.38 -17.96
CA ARG A 861 7.01 -54.96 -18.12
C ARG A 861 5.85 -54.03 -17.72
N ASN A 862 5.99 -52.84 -17.13
CA ASN A 862 6.98 -51.73 -17.11
C ASN A 862 6.68 -50.52 -18.02
N THR A 863 7.36 -49.41 -17.68
CA THR A 863 6.95 -47.99 -17.56
C THR A 863 6.12 -47.28 -18.65
N ASN A 864 5.53 -46.15 -18.23
CA ASN A 864 5.57 -44.79 -18.83
C ASN A 864 6.73 -44.56 -19.86
N PRO A 865 6.66 -43.58 -20.82
CA PRO A 865 6.21 -42.20 -20.55
C PRO A 865 5.61 -41.39 -21.75
N THR A 866 5.60 -40.05 -21.59
CA THR A 866 5.58 -39.01 -22.64
C THR A 866 4.38 -38.89 -23.61
N GLY A 867 3.38 -38.12 -23.19
CA GLY A 867 3.24 -36.71 -23.62
C GLY A 867 2.82 -36.35 -25.06
N ARG A 868 1.65 -35.72 -25.17
CA ARG A 868 1.28 -34.62 -26.11
C ARG A 868 0.31 -33.70 -25.35
N CYS A 869 0.49 -32.37 -25.20
CA CYS A 869 0.88 -31.31 -26.13
C CYS A 869 -0.26 -30.88 -27.07
N THR A 870 -0.90 -29.73 -26.79
CA THR A 870 -0.94 -28.50 -27.64
C THR A 870 -1.99 -27.48 -27.14
N THR A 871 -1.73 -26.18 -27.38
CA THR A 871 -2.67 -25.02 -27.33
C THR A 871 -3.31 -24.63 -25.97
N THR A 872 -3.51 -23.36 -25.61
CA THR A 872 -2.97 -22.06 -26.10
C THR A 872 -3.15 -20.96 -25.04
N SER A 873 -2.33 -19.90 -25.13
CA SER A 873 -2.59 -18.51 -24.68
C SER A 873 -3.21 -18.27 -23.29
N LYS A 874 -2.47 -17.77 -22.28
CA LYS A 874 -1.90 -16.40 -22.15
C LYS A 874 -2.95 -15.38 -21.68
N SER A 875 -2.62 -14.66 -20.58
CA SER A 875 -3.38 -13.54 -19.98
C SER A 875 -4.71 -13.92 -19.29
N ALA A 876 -5.23 -13.16 -18.32
CA ALA A 876 -4.62 -12.19 -17.40
C ALA A 876 -5.65 -11.72 -16.32
N ILE A 877 -5.13 -11.33 -15.14
CA ILE A 877 -5.56 -10.15 -14.34
C ILE A 877 -7.06 -10.03 -13.96
N ALA A 878 -7.32 -10.32 -12.66
CA ALA A 878 -8.19 -9.59 -11.73
C ALA A 878 -9.74 -9.69 -11.77
N ALA A 879 -10.35 -9.15 -10.70
CA ALA A 879 -11.78 -9.04 -10.34
C ALA A 879 -12.50 -10.39 -10.11
N THR A 880 -13.08 -10.71 -8.95
CA THR A 880 -13.49 -9.92 -7.76
C THR A 880 -14.62 -8.91 -8.04
N GLY A 881 -15.87 -9.42 -8.01
CA GLY A 881 -17.10 -8.65 -8.24
C GLY A 881 -17.55 -8.64 -9.72
N VAL A 882 -18.84 -8.63 -10.10
CA VAL A 882 -20.09 -8.57 -9.30
C VAL A 882 -21.22 -9.32 -10.06
N PRO A 883 -22.08 -10.14 -9.41
CA PRO A 883 -23.28 -10.73 -9.99
C PRO A 883 -24.57 -9.97 -9.54
N PRO A 884 -25.78 -10.21 -10.11
CA PRO A 884 -26.23 -9.56 -11.34
C PRO A 884 -27.55 -8.78 -11.18
N ALA A 885 -27.74 -7.69 -11.95
CA ALA A 885 -28.96 -6.89 -11.92
C ALA A 885 -29.90 -7.17 -13.11
N SER A 886 -31.10 -7.69 -12.79
CA SER A 886 -32.41 -7.47 -13.46
C SER A 886 -32.56 -7.54 -15.00
N SER A 887 -33.29 -8.56 -15.50
CA SER A 887 -34.62 -8.42 -16.15
C SER A 887 -34.98 -9.42 -17.30
N SER A 888 -36.22 -9.95 -17.24
CA SER A 888 -37.14 -10.41 -18.33
C SER A 888 -36.86 -11.61 -19.28
N ALA A 889 -37.94 -12.40 -19.50
CA ALA A 889 -38.31 -13.25 -20.67
C ALA A 889 -37.64 -14.64 -20.90
N VAL A 890 -38.26 -15.80 -20.55
CA VAL A 890 -39.29 -16.59 -21.31
C VAL A 890 -38.77 -17.17 -22.66
N PRO A 891 -38.83 -18.50 -22.99
CA PRO A 891 -39.96 -19.45 -22.73
C PRO A 891 -39.68 -20.98 -22.48
N ALA A 892 -40.78 -21.72 -22.25
CA ALA A 892 -41.10 -23.14 -22.64
C ALA A 892 -40.65 -24.37 -21.77
N PRO A 893 -41.43 -25.50 -21.76
CA PRO A 893 -41.22 -26.67 -20.89
C PRO A 893 -40.94 -28.03 -21.59
N PRO A 894 -40.49 -29.06 -20.83
CA PRO A 894 -41.16 -30.37 -20.81
C PRO A 894 -41.27 -30.97 -19.37
N ALA A 895 -42.42 -31.50 -18.92
CA ALA A 895 -42.90 -32.90 -19.03
C ALA A 895 -42.39 -33.85 -17.89
N PRO A 896 -43.18 -34.87 -17.44
CA PRO A 896 -42.99 -35.52 -16.13
C PRO A 896 -42.22 -36.87 -16.14
N ALA A 897 -41.85 -37.34 -14.94
CA ALA A 897 -41.12 -38.59 -14.67
C ALA A 897 -42.02 -39.83 -14.42
N PRO A 898 -41.44 -41.04 -14.35
CA PRO A 898 -42.05 -42.19 -13.65
C PRO A 898 -41.16 -42.82 -12.54
N ARG A 899 -41.80 -43.59 -11.63
CA ARG A 899 -41.21 -44.26 -10.45
C ARG A 899 -40.83 -45.73 -10.70
N ARG A 900 -39.93 -46.30 -9.87
CA ARG A 900 -39.97 -47.65 -9.20
C ARG A 900 -38.81 -47.72 -8.17
N ALA A 901 -38.96 -48.11 -6.90
CA ALA A 901 -39.42 -49.36 -6.25
C ALA A 901 -38.32 -50.45 -6.17
N ALA A 902 -38.17 -51.28 -5.12
CA ALA A 902 -38.71 -51.30 -3.72
C ALA A 902 -38.02 -52.42 -2.88
N ALA A 903 -38.30 -52.49 -1.56
CA ALA A 903 -38.18 -53.69 -0.67
C ALA A 903 -36.76 -54.25 -0.35
N GLN A 904 -36.48 -55.00 0.74
CA GLN A 904 -37.00 -55.09 2.14
C GLN A 904 -36.04 -55.98 2.99
N LEU A 905 -36.40 -56.32 4.25
CA LEU A 905 -35.71 -57.21 5.24
C LEU A 905 -34.55 -56.53 6.01
N SER A 906 -34.41 -56.53 7.35
CA SER A 906 -34.73 -57.47 8.46
C SER A 906 -33.79 -58.70 8.54
N ALA A 907 -33.16 -59.09 9.65
CA ALA A 907 -32.93 -58.55 11.01
C ALA A 907 -31.72 -59.35 11.64
N ALA A 908 -31.34 -59.42 12.94
CA ALA A 908 -31.87 -58.99 14.25
C ALA A 908 -30.75 -59.04 15.35
N ALA A 909 -31.13 -58.77 16.61
CA ALA A 909 -30.51 -59.24 17.88
C ALA A 909 -29.24 -58.57 18.48
N SER A 910 -29.20 -58.58 19.82
CA SER A 910 -28.14 -58.16 20.77
C SER A 910 -28.26 -59.11 22.00
N PRO A 911 -27.56 -58.94 23.16
CA PRO A 911 -26.43 -58.09 23.54
C PRO A 911 -25.30 -58.82 24.33
N SER A 912 -24.35 -58.04 24.87
CA SER A 912 -23.54 -58.27 26.10
C SER A 912 -22.68 -59.55 26.27
N SER A 913 -21.34 -59.36 26.39
CA SER A 913 -20.60 -59.57 27.65
C SER A 913 -19.13 -59.11 27.55
N THR A 914 -18.53 -58.74 28.69
CA THR A 914 -17.17 -58.17 28.87
C THR A 914 -16.34 -59.04 29.83
N PRO A 915 -15.01 -58.83 30.02
CA PRO A 915 -13.94 -58.36 29.11
C PRO A 915 -12.70 -59.30 29.23
N GLN A 916 -11.47 -58.75 29.26
CA GLN A 916 -10.15 -59.41 29.47
C GLN A 916 -9.56 -60.15 28.23
N SER A 917 -8.24 -60.19 28.01
CA SER A 917 -7.11 -59.39 28.54
C SER A 917 -5.85 -59.64 27.69
N ILE A 918 -5.02 -58.59 27.46
CA ILE A 918 -3.54 -58.58 27.29
C ILE A 918 -2.92 -59.81 26.58
N GLN A 919 -2.26 -59.68 25.41
CA GLN A 919 -0.85 -59.25 25.38
C GLN A 919 -0.35 -58.75 24.00
N HIS A 920 0.63 -57.84 23.98
CA HIS A 920 1.27 -57.31 22.76
C HIS A 920 2.50 -58.12 22.31
N ARG A 921 2.72 -58.17 20.98
CA ARG A 921 4.04 -58.13 20.28
C ARG A 921 3.77 -57.84 18.80
N SER A 922 3.88 -56.59 18.33
CA SER A 922 5.11 -55.84 17.98
C SER A 922 5.65 -56.21 16.59
N PRO A 923 5.81 -55.23 15.66
CA PRO A 923 6.21 -55.47 14.26
C PRO A 923 7.74 -55.40 14.05
N VAL A 924 8.23 -55.78 12.85
CA VAL A 924 9.54 -55.32 12.31
C VAL A 924 9.69 -55.56 10.80
N HIS A 925 10.07 -54.50 10.05
CA HIS A 925 10.73 -54.43 8.71
C HIS A 925 10.12 -55.23 7.50
N THR A 926 10.52 -55.08 6.22
CA THR A 926 11.70 -54.45 5.57
C THR A 926 11.41 -54.05 4.09
N LEU A 927 12.10 -53.02 3.57
CA LEU A 927 12.72 -52.78 2.22
C LEU A 927 12.45 -53.77 1.02
N THR A 928 12.53 -53.47 -0.30
CA THR A 928 13.06 -52.33 -1.12
C THR A 928 12.77 -52.46 -2.66
N ASN A 929 12.92 -51.36 -3.42
CA ASN A 929 13.51 -51.21 -4.79
C ASN A 929 12.92 -51.80 -6.12
N ALA A 930 12.53 -50.86 -7.01
CA ALA A 930 13.14 -50.53 -8.33
C ALA A 930 12.82 -51.23 -9.70
N SER A 931 13.00 -50.44 -10.78
CA SER A 931 13.10 -50.76 -12.24
C SER A 931 11.82 -51.20 -12.99
N GLY A 932 11.48 -50.80 -14.23
CA GLY A 932 12.17 -50.13 -15.36
C GLY A 932 11.75 -50.71 -16.74
N HIS A 933 11.50 -49.86 -17.77
CA HIS A 933 11.24 -50.13 -19.23
C HIS A 933 9.82 -50.23 -19.81
N SER A 934 9.41 -49.15 -20.48
CA SER A 934 8.53 -49.09 -21.66
C SER A 934 9.12 -49.81 -22.88
N ASP A 935 8.29 -50.05 -23.91
CA ASP A 935 8.46 -49.55 -25.30
C ASP A 935 7.46 -50.22 -26.26
N ASN A 936 7.32 -49.66 -27.49
CA ASN A 936 6.31 -49.93 -28.54
C ASN A 936 4.88 -49.46 -28.19
N ALA A 937 4.19 -48.56 -28.92
CA ALA A 937 4.29 -47.98 -30.27
C ALA A 937 3.69 -48.80 -31.44
N GLY A 938 2.94 -48.10 -32.31
CA GLY A 938 2.25 -48.60 -33.51
C GLY A 938 0.72 -48.77 -33.33
N GLY A 939 -0.15 -48.39 -34.29
CA GLY A 939 0.07 -47.61 -35.52
C GLY A 939 -1.08 -47.75 -36.55
N ALA A 940 -1.33 -46.68 -37.34
CA ALA A 940 -2.29 -46.57 -38.47
C ALA A 940 -3.80 -46.73 -38.17
N GLY A 941 -4.73 -46.12 -38.94
CA GLY A 941 -4.58 -45.08 -39.98
C GLY A 941 -5.72 -45.07 -41.03
N ALA A 942 -5.91 -43.93 -41.72
CA ALA A 942 -6.64 -43.75 -43.01
C ALA A 942 -8.20 -43.98 -42.99
N GLU A 943 -9.05 -43.45 -43.90
CA GLU A 943 -8.98 -42.38 -44.93
C GLU A 943 -10.41 -42.01 -45.45
N SER A 944 -10.52 -41.02 -46.37
CA SER A 944 -11.67 -40.63 -47.23
C SER A 944 -12.90 -39.99 -46.52
N ASP A 945 -13.40 -38.79 -46.86
CA ASP A 945 -13.75 -38.08 -48.12
C ASP A 945 -15.05 -38.51 -48.84
N GLY A 946 -15.80 -37.50 -49.33
CA GLY A 946 -17.08 -37.61 -50.08
C GLY A 946 -18.26 -36.87 -49.40
N ALA A 947 -18.49 -35.55 -49.50
CA ALA A 947 -18.55 -34.60 -50.63
C ALA A 947 -19.95 -34.44 -51.29
N GLY A 948 -20.46 -33.20 -51.36
CA GLY A 948 -21.53 -32.76 -52.28
C GLY A 948 -22.94 -32.49 -51.70
N GLY A 949 -23.46 -31.27 -51.91
CA GLY A 949 -24.86 -30.90 -51.59
C GLY A 949 -25.09 -29.38 -51.49
N ARG A 950 -25.54 -28.73 -52.57
CA ARG A 950 -25.77 -27.26 -52.62
C ARG A 950 -27.17 -26.85 -52.13
N PRO A 951 -27.38 -25.60 -51.67
CA PRO A 951 -28.65 -25.13 -51.08
C PRO A 951 -29.58 -24.48 -52.11
N SER A 952 -30.87 -24.31 -51.76
CA SER A 952 -31.71 -23.16 -52.20
C SER A 952 -33.07 -23.03 -51.48
N ALA A 953 -33.33 -21.81 -51.00
CA ALA A 953 -34.60 -21.06 -51.14
C ALA A 953 -35.92 -21.51 -50.47
N SER A 954 -36.89 -20.58 -50.57
CA SER A 954 -38.34 -20.67 -50.29
C SER A 954 -38.82 -20.97 -48.85
N SER A 955 -39.22 -19.90 -48.17
CA SER A 955 -40.39 -19.92 -47.26
C SER A 955 -41.65 -20.33 -48.03
N PRO A 956 -42.64 -20.95 -47.36
CA PRO A 956 -43.94 -20.27 -47.32
C PRO A 956 -44.71 -20.37 -45.99
N PHE A 957 -45.43 -19.28 -45.67
CA PHE A 957 -46.77 -19.18 -45.08
C PHE A 957 -47.20 -19.94 -43.79
N ARG A 958 -47.76 -19.14 -42.86
CA ARG A 958 -48.73 -19.54 -41.80
C ARG A 958 -49.94 -20.29 -42.39
N PRO A 959 -50.65 -21.08 -41.55
CA PRO A 959 -52.01 -20.63 -41.22
C PRO A 959 -52.41 -20.75 -39.73
N TRP A 960 -53.18 -19.74 -39.29
CA TRP A 960 -54.32 -19.80 -38.35
C TRP A 960 -54.28 -20.77 -37.15
N HIS A 961 -53.94 -20.22 -35.98
CA HIS A 961 -54.96 -19.67 -35.08
C HIS A 961 -54.49 -18.30 -34.57
#